data_AF-A0A6I6MNM9-F1
#
_entry.id   AF-A0A6I6MNM9-F1
#
_cell.length_a   1.000
_cell.length_b   1.000
_cell.length_c   1.000
_cell.angle_alpha   90.00
_cell.angle_beta   90.00
_cell.angle_gamma   90.00
#
_symmetry.space_group_name_H-M   'P 1'
#
loop_
_entity.id
_entity.type
_entity.pdbx_description
1 polymer ?
#
loop_
_entity_poly.entity_id
_entity_poly.type
_entity_poly.pdbx_seq_one_letter_code
_entity_poly.pdbx_strand_id
1 'polypeptide(L)'
;MFEATFESAKSYENPFRDVDLDVHFTDGTQSWRVPAFWRGANRWGVRFAPPSAGRYSYRIQCSDLKNGDLNQSDQIVEVDAYEGPNRLLKRGPFRVSASGRFFEHRDGTPFYWLGDTWYTGLSDRLSWEAFQTLTADRKAKGYSAVHIAVMTVSNEEDAPFDPGFCNEGGRAWDAGFERLNPAFFDYADRRIAHLVEAEIAPVIFGAWRQALAQMGLETAKKFWRYIIARYGAYPVFWVAGGEVYDNVNDPRRGVVGWTDLVRYIRETDPYHHPLAVHELPPSMDTAITDESLSDFDLFQPSHSGWASIRAEIVQLNMHYARTHVKKPLIVGEVGWETLGGHHYEDLQRMAFWLAMLNGAAGFAYGNAITGLAYDVDKPFHRIRFSFLRWDEAMNFPASNQLGIAAALLQGYPWQRLEPRPDWISPGGPTFLDPQSEVGGFDIDLIGSLGKRPEALDREFPSGAWQTRDADFRLPYAAGIPGTLRIIYIPSTGFPGVGSPTVLKLEPGIVYRAYYWEPTLGVKVDLGKVEAGKAGEVVHTDTFEAGSVNWDHALGRSECTARGLLTREKTLLVLRNVWETDALVSVEAETNADVGLVLRYRDSDNYTVATYYARTQSIGVVVRRDGTDSGLLGRTPIPFKVDARARLCVEVKGNSAIVSLVDEREIATSPIVDIAPLHAPSDVAPAFKPGRVGLLASDDQSQCFTKFEVRRCAVRDSDETLDRELYDARGTYRGALRGKNWDAYGRNKDILLDAYRPERPPFPQDWVLVLEAI
;
A
#
# COMPACT_ATOMS: atom_id res chain seq x y z
N MET A 1 7.36 -8.99 -33.25
CA MET A 1 5.95 -9.14 -33.65
C MET A 1 5.92 -9.45 -35.14
N PHE A 2 5.09 -10.40 -35.55
CA PHE A 2 4.73 -10.66 -36.95
C PHE A 2 3.40 -9.98 -37.25
N GLU A 3 3.31 -9.23 -38.36
CA GLU A 3 2.07 -8.62 -38.83
C GLU A 3 1.85 -8.95 -40.31
N ALA A 4 0.66 -9.40 -40.66
CA ALA A 4 0.28 -9.72 -42.04
C ALA A 4 -1.14 -9.22 -42.35
N THR A 5 -1.43 -8.99 -43.62
CA THR A 5 -2.76 -8.62 -44.12
C THR A 5 -3.19 -9.60 -45.21
N PHE A 6 -4.44 -10.05 -45.12
CA PHE A 6 -5.08 -10.96 -46.06
C PHE A 6 -6.23 -10.23 -46.76
N GLU A 7 -6.44 -10.53 -48.03
CA GLU A 7 -7.48 -9.91 -48.85
C GLU A 7 -8.47 -10.98 -49.35
N SER A 8 -9.75 -10.61 -49.44
CA SER A 8 -10.82 -11.47 -49.96
C SER A 8 -11.36 -10.89 -51.26
N ALA A 9 -11.50 -11.71 -52.31
CA ALA A 9 -12.24 -11.31 -53.50
C ALA A 9 -13.75 -11.21 -53.21
N LYS A 10 -14.24 -11.99 -52.24
CA LYS A 10 -15.63 -11.92 -51.76
C LYS A 10 -15.82 -10.71 -50.83
N SER A 11 -16.84 -9.90 -51.12
CA SER A 11 -17.28 -8.82 -50.25
C SER A 11 -18.39 -9.28 -49.29
N TYR A 12 -18.45 -8.67 -48.12
CA TYR A 12 -19.48 -8.89 -47.11
C TYR A 12 -20.18 -7.56 -46.78
N GLU A 13 -21.45 -7.63 -46.40
CA GLU A 13 -22.23 -6.41 -46.08
C GLU A 13 -21.76 -5.78 -44.77
N ASN A 14 -21.46 -6.61 -43.76
CA ASN A 14 -20.88 -6.20 -42.51
C ASN A 14 -19.68 -7.12 -42.16
N PRO A 15 -18.48 -6.87 -42.73
CA PRO A 15 -17.32 -7.75 -42.55
C PRO A 15 -16.95 -8.00 -41.08
N PHE A 16 -17.16 -7.00 -40.20
CA PHE A 16 -16.93 -7.14 -38.76
C PHE A 16 -17.91 -8.12 -38.09
N ARG A 17 -19.19 -8.11 -38.49
CA ARG A 17 -20.21 -9.01 -37.92
C ARG A 17 -20.23 -10.37 -38.60
N ASP A 18 -20.02 -10.43 -39.91
CA ASP A 18 -20.31 -11.60 -40.71
C ASP A 18 -19.14 -12.60 -40.75
N VAL A 19 -17.92 -12.12 -40.48
CA VAL A 19 -16.68 -12.90 -40.66
C VAL A 19 -15.83 -12.90 -39.39
N ASP A 20 -15.72 -14.07 -38.77
CA ASP A 20 -14.67 -14.34 -37.80
C ASP A 20 -13.50 -15.01 -38.53
N LEU A 21 -12.34 -14.38 -38.45
CA LEU A 21 -11.10 -14.90 -39.02
C LEU A 21 -10.11 -15.17 -37.90
N ASP A 22 -9.59 -16.39 -37.83
CA ASP A 22 -8.50 -16.79 -36.94
C ASP A 22 -7.29 -17.21 -37.76
N VAL A 23 -6.09 -16.98 -37.20
CA VAL A 23 -4.85 -17.53 -37.72
C VAL A 23 -4.26 -18.45 -36.67
N HIS A 24 -4.12 -19.72 -37.02
CA HIS A 24 -3.57 -20.74 -36.15
C HIS A 24 -2.07 -20.85 -36.40
N PHE A 25 -1.26 -20.39 -35.46
CA PHE A 25 0.19 -20.55 -35.48
C PHE A 25 0.60 -21.80 -34.71
N THR A 26 1.67 -22.48 -35.11
CA THR A 26 2.30 -23.56 -34.35
C THR A 26 3.81 -23.63 -34.60
N ASP A 27 4.58 -23.94 -33.56
CA ASP A 27 6.01 -24.27 -33.65
C ASP A 27 6.27 -25.79 -33.74
N GLY A 28 5.20 -26.59 -33.87
CA GLY A 28 5.23 -28.05 -33.84
C GLY A 28 5.02 -28.66 -32.45
N THR A 29 5.09 -27.86 -31.38
CA THR A 29 4.85 -28.30 -29.98
C THR A 29 3.65 -27.62 -29.34
N GLN A 30 3.51 -26.31 -29.56
CA GLN A 30 2.42 -25.48 -29.07
C GLN A 30 1.66 -24.87 -30.24
N SER A 31 0.40 -24.46 -29.99
CA SER A 31 -0.41 -23.77 -30.98
C SER A 31 -1.11 -22.56 -30.37
N TRP A 32 -1.27 -21.52 -31.20
CA TRP A 32 -1.92 -20.27 -30.85
C TRP A 32 -3.02 -19.97 -31.85
N ARG A 33 -4.25 -19.84 -31.39
CA ARG A 33 -5.38 -19.37 -32.19
C ARG A 33 -5.47 -17.86 -32.03
N VAL A 34 -4.92 -17.12 -32.99
CA VAL A 34 -4.84 -15.66 -32.92
C VAL A 34 -5.99 -15.06 -33.73
N PRO A 35 -6.89 -14.27 -33.12
CA PRO A 35 -7.94 -13.61 -33.87
C PRO A 35 -7.36 -12.56 -34.82
N ALA A 36 -7.87 -12.51 -36.04
CA ALA A 36 -7.58 -11.45 -37.00
C ALA A 36 -8.65 -10.34 -36.91
N PHE A 37 -8.31 -9.14 -37.38
CA PHE A 37 -9.19 -7.97 -37.34
C PHE A 37 -9.44 -7.40 -38.73
N TRP A 38 -10.66 -6.93 -38.97
CA TRP A 38 -11.01 -6.26 -40.22
C TRP A 38 -10.32 -4.88 -40.34
N ARG A 39 -9.73 -4.57 -41.50
CA ARG A 39 -8.98 -3.33 -41.79
C ARG A 39 -9.71 -2.39 -42.77
N GLY A 40 -11.03 -2.53 -42.87
CA GLY A 40 -11.81 -1.85 -43.90
C GLY A 40 -11.76 -2.57 -45.25
N ALA A 41 -12.77 -2.31 -46.09
CA ALA A 41 -12.96 -2.97 -47.38
C ALA A 41 -12.92 -4.51 -47.24
N ASN A 42 -12.18 -5.21 -48.10
CA ASN A 42 -12.06 -6.66 -48.07
C ASN A 42 -10.72 -7.12 -47.49
N ARG A 43 -10.24 -6.50 -46.40
CA ARG A 43 -8.93 -6.78 -45.82
C ARG A 43 -9.01 -7.15 -44.34
N TRP A 44 -8.21 -8.12 -43.92
CA TRP A 44 -8.07 -8.57 -42.53
C TRP A 44 -6.60 -8.62 -42.14
N GLY A 45 -6.27 -8.07 -40.96
CA GLY A 45 -4.93 -8.07 -40.39
C GLY A 45 -4.80 -9.09 -39.26
N VAL A 46 -3.60 -9.64 -39.08
CA VAL A 46 -3.24 -10.41 -37.89
C VAL A 46 -1.95 -9.86 -37.31
N ARG A 47 -1.87 -9.81 -35.97
CA ARG A 47 -0.65 -9.51 -35.23
C ARG A 47 -0.35 -10.68 -34.29
N PHE A 48 0.81 -11.31 -34.49
CA PHE A 48 1.30 -12.40 -33.66
C PHE A 48 2.54 -11.96 -32.87
N ALA A 49 2.57 -12.26 -31.58
CA ALA A 49 3.74 -12.12 -30.71
C ALA A 49 4.31 -13.51 -30.40
N PRO A 50 5.27 -14.02 -31.20
CA PRO A 50 5.87 -15.33 -30.96
C PRO A 50 6.59 -15.35 -29.60
N PRO A 51 6.44 -16.41 -28.80
CA PRO A 51 7.09 -16.50 -27.50
C PRO A 51 8.61 -16.72 -27.62
N SER A 52 9.13 -17.16 -28.75
CA SER A 52 10.56 -17.37 -28.96
C SER A 52 10.93 -17.16 -30.42
N ALA A 53 12.22 -16.94 -30.66
CA ALA A 53 12.77 -17.02 -32.01
C ALA A 53 12.62 -18.45 -32.54
N GLY A 54 12.37 -18.60 -33.83
CA GLY A 54 12.22 -19.91 -34.46
C GLY A 54 11.31 -19.90 -35.68
N ARG A 55 11.06 -21.11 -36.19
CA ARG A 55 10.21 -21.35 -37.36
C ARG A 55 8.80 -21.72 -36.91
N TYR A 56 7.83 -20.97 -37.39
CA TYR A 56 6.40 -21.21 -37.13
C TYR A 56 5.69 -21.53 -38.44
N SER A 57 4.76 -22.48 -38.40
CA SER A 57 3.77 -22.64 -39.47
C SER A 57 2.45 -22.00 -39.06
N TYR A 58 1.73 -21.41 -40.01
CA TYR A 58 0.42 -20.84 -39.73
C TYR A 58 -0.61 -21.10 -40.82
N ARG A 59 -1.87 -21.21 -40.43
CA ARG A 59 -3.01 -21.34 -41.35
C ARG A 59 -4.12 -20.38 -41.01
N ILE A 60 -4.81 -19.91 -42.04
CA ILE A 60 -5.92 -18.96 -41.93
C ILE A 60 -7.23 -19.75 -41.94
N GLN A 61 -8.13 -19.46 -41.00
CA GLN A 61 -9.41 -20.12 -40.88
C GLN A 61 -10.52 -19.08 -40.72
N CYS A 62 -11.46 -19.08 -41.67
CA CYS A 62 -12.58 -18.16 -41.73
C CYS A 62 -13.89 -18.86 -41.33
N SER A 63 -14.80 -18.14 -40.67
CA SER A 63 -16.15 -18.64 -40.36
C SER A 63 -16.96 -18.95 -41.63
N ASP A 64 -16.71 -18.25 -42.73
CA ASP A 64 -17.22 -18.58 -44.06
C ASP A 64 -16.29 -19.57 -44.76
N LEU A 65 -16.56 -20.86 -44.56
CA LEU A 65 -15.77 -21.97 -45.12
C LEU A 65 -15.72 -22.00 -46.65
N LYS A 66 -16.57 -21.24 -47.34
CA LYS A 66 -16.59 -21.15 -48.81
C LYS A 66 -15.67 -20.04 -49.35
N ASN A 67 -15.13 -19.20 -48.48
CA ASN A 67 -14.18 -18.18 -48.88
C ASN A 67 -12.77 -18.79 -49.00
N GLY A 68 -12.39 -19.20 -50.21
CA GLY A 68 -11.08 -19.83 -50.46
C GLY A 68 -9.89 -18.90 -50.17
N ASP A 69 -10.07 -17.58 -50.37
CA ASP A 69 -9.01 -16.59 -50.11
C ASP A 69 -8.67 -16.49 -48.62
N LEU A 70 -9.64 -16.79 -47.75
CA LEU A 70 -9.51 -16.74 -46.29
C LEU A 70 -9.53 -18.14 -45.63
N ASN A 71 -9.35 -19.21 -46.40
CA ASN A 71 -9.18 -20.59 -45.91
C ASN A 71 -8.02 -21.29 -46.65
N GLN A 72 -6.82 -20.74 -46.50
CA GLN A 72 -5.62 -21.16 -47.24
C GLN A 72 -4.83 -22.27 -46.54
N SER A 73 -3.98 -22.96 -47.31
CA SER A 73 -3.03 -23.96 -46.80
C SER A 73 -1.94 -23.36 -45.92
N ASP A 74 -1.30 -24.21 -45.13
CA ASP A 74 -0.23 -23.84 -44.20
C ASP A 74 0.89 -23.02 -44.89
N GLN A 75 1.24 -21.91 -44.25
CA GLN A 75 2.34 -21.02 -44.58
C GLN A 75 3.44 -21.14 -43.51
N ILE A 76 4.63 -20.60 -43.78
CA ILE A 76 5.77 -20.61 -42.85
C ILE A 76 6.24 -19.18 -42.61
N VAL A 77 6.59 -18.87 -41.36
CA VAL A 77 7.29 -17.65 -40.97
C VAL A 77 8.48 -17.99 -40.08
N GLU A 78 9.61 -17.35 -40.33
CA GLU A 78 10.78 -17.38 -39.45
C GLU A 78 10.83 -16.09 -38.64
N VAL A 79 11.07 -16.24 -37.34
CA VAL A 79 11.05 -15.14 -36.37
C VAL A 79 12.41 -15.10 -35.69
N ASP A 80 13.08 -13.95 -35.78
CA ASP A 80 14.34 -13.71 -35.08
C ASP A 80 14.13 -13.25 -33.63
N ALA A 81 15.18 -13.38 -32.82
CA ALA A 81 15.19 -12.85 -31.46
C ALA A 81 15.11 -11.32 -31.47
N TYR A 82 14.42 -10.73 -30.49
CA TYR A 82 14.36 -9.27 -30.36
C TYR A 82 15.67 -8.72 -29.78
N GLU A 83 16.39 -7.92 -30.57
CA GLU A 83 17.66 -7.28 -30.17
C GLU A 83 17.52 -5.78 -29.84
N GLY A 84 16.30 -5.23 -29.92
CA GLY A 84 16.07 -3.82 -29.67
C GLY A 84 16.21 -3.41 -28.18
N PRO A 85 16.32 -2.10 -27.90
CA PRO A 85 16.58 -1.61 -26.55
C PRO A 85 15.33 -1.57 -25.65
N ASN A 86 14.13 -1.69 -26.21
CA ASN A 86 12.88 -1.56 -25.46
C ASN A 86 12.69 -2.74 -24.50
N ARG A 87 12.66 -2.43 -23.20
CA ARG A 87 12.62 -3.43 -22.13
C ARG A 87 11.28 -4.15 -22.07
N LEU A 88 10.16 -3.49 -22.34
CA LEU A 88 8.84 -4.14 -22.35
C LEU A 88 8.79 -5.22 -23.44
N LEU A 89 9.22 -4.89 -24.65
CA LEU A 89 9.26 -5.84 -25.77
C LEU A 89 10.26 -6.97 -25.54
N LYS A 90 11.44 -6.65 -24.98
CA LYS A 90 12.50 -7.65 -24.72
C LYS A 90 12.10 -8.66 -23.64
N ARG A 91 11.45 -8.20 -22.57
CA ARG A 91 11.04 -9.06 -21.44
C ARG A 91 9.73 -9.79 -21.70
N GLY A 92 8.93 -9.30 -22.65
CA GLY A 92 7.69 -9.92 -23.08
C GLY A 92 6.50 -9.62 -22.14
N PRO A 93 5.37 -10.32 -22.34
CA PRO A 93 4.12 -10.05 -21.64
C PRO A 93 4.21 -10.26 -20.13
N PHE A 94 3.27 -9.66 -19.42
CA PHE A 94 3.16 -9.72 -17.97
C PHE A 94 2.41 -10.97 -17.51
N ARG A 95 2.72 -11.42 -16.30
CA ARG A 95 1.94 -12.43 -15.57
C ARG A 95 1.84 -12.06 -14.10
N VAL A 96 0.87 -12.65 -13.41
CA VAL A 96 0.83 -12.62 -11.96
C VAL A 96 1.99 -13.46 -11.42
N SER A 97 2.73 -12.90 -10.46
CA SER A 97 3.82 -13.61 -9.75
C SER A 97 3.30 -14.85 -9.02
N ALA A 98 4.20 -15.79 -8.75
CA ALA A 98 3.84 -17.02 -8.04
C ALA A 98 3.24 -16.80 -6.63
N SER A 99 3.55 -15.66 -5.98
CA SER A 99 2.97 -15.30 -4.68
C SER A 99 1.53 -14.78 -4.79
N GLY A 100 1.08 -14.40 -6.00
CA GLY A 100 -0.20 -13.73 -6.21
C GLY A 100 -0.24 -12.31 -5.66
N ARG A 101 0.91 -11.63 -5.48
CA ARG A 101 0.98 -10.30 -4.83
C ARG A 101 1.45 -9.17 -5.72
N PHE A 102 2.07 -9.46 -6.84
CA PHE A 102 2.56 -8.45 -7.80
C PHE A 102 2.63 -9.02 -9.22
N PHE A 103 2.93 -8.18 -10.20
CA PHE A 103 3.16 -8.58 -11.59
C PHE A 103 4.64 -8.75 -11.90
N GLU A 104 4.96 -9.67 -12.80
CA GLU A 104 6.31 -9.85 -13.32
C GLU A 104 6.28 -10.07 -14.82
N HIS A 105 7.39 -9.75 -15.48
CA HIS A 105 7.64 -10.17 -16.85
C HIS A 105 7.88 -11.68 -16.91
N ARG A 106 7.87 -12.24 -18.12
CA ARG A 106 8.14 -13.66 -18.35
C ARG A 106 9.50 -14.13 -17.81
N ASP A 107 10.49 -13.24 -17.77
CA ASP A 107 11.83 -13.51 -17.21
C ASP A 107 11.89 -13.47 -15.67
N GLY A 108 10.77 -13.21 -14.99
CA GLY A 108 10.68 -13.10 -13.52
C GLY A 108 11.01 -11.71 -12.96
N THR A 109 11.30 -10.72 -13.81
CA THR A 109 11.55 -9.35 -13.36
C THR A 109 10.24 -8.71 -12.87
N PRO A 110 10.17 -8.20 -11.63
CA PRO A 110 8.99 -7.51 -11.13
C PRO A 110 8.62 -6.28 -11.97
N PHE A 111 7.33 -6.07 -12.20
CA PHE A 111 6.77 -4.88 -12.83
C PHE A 111 6.14 -3.99 -11.76
N TYR A 112 6.73 -2.81 -11.54
CA TYR A 112 6.19 -1.81 -10.63
C TYR A 112 5.09 -1.03 -11.35
N TRP A 113 3.86 -1.04 -10.85
CA TRP A 113 2.74 -0.32 -11.45
C TRP A 113 2.59 1.07 -10.79
N LEU A 114 3.11 2.09 -11.46
CA LEU A 114 2.73 3.49 -11.24
C LEU A 114 1.92 3.95 -12.44
N GLY A 115 0.60 3.97 -12.26
CA GLY A 115 -0.38 4.28 -13.30
C GLY A 115 -0.72 5.77 -13.38
N ASP A 116 -1.04 6.27 -14.57
CA ASP A 116 -1.80 7.52 -14.76
C ASP A 116 -3.10 7.24 -15.53
N THR A 117 -4.11 8.07 -15.33
CA THR A 117 -5.46 7.88 -15.90
C THR A 117 -5.71 8.80 -17.09
N TRP A 118 -5.76 8.24 -18.32
CA TRP A 118 -6.03 8.96 -19.58
C TRP A 118 -7.23 8.34 -20.33
N TYR A 119 -8.39 8.28 -19.68
CA TYR A 119 -9.56 7.58 -20.24
C TYR A 119 -9.94 8.03 -21.66
N THR A 120 -9.79 9.31 -22.00
CA THR A 120 -10.08 9.81 -23.35
C THR A 120 -8.86 9.86 -24.29
N GLY A 121 -7.74 9.25 -23.91
CA GLY A 121 -6.46 9.34 -24.65
C GLY A 121 -6.49 8.83 -26.08
N LEU A 122 -7.45 7.96 -26.45
CA LEU A 122 -7.63 7.47 -27.83
C LEU A 122 -8.56 8.35 -28.69
N SER A 123 -9.20 9.35 -28.08
CA SER A 123 -10.04 10.32 -28.79
C SER A 123 -9.19 11.47 -29.34
N ASP A 124 -9.79 12.31 -30.18
CA ASP A 124 -9.16 13.55 -30.62
C ASP A 124 -9.05 14.59 -29.50
N ARG A 125 -9.69 14.38 -28.32
CA ARG A 125 -9.60 15.31 -27.17
C ARG A 125 -8.16 15.55 -26.76
N LEU A 126 -7.33 14.52 -26.86
CA LEU A 126 -5.90 14.64 -26.84
C LEU A 126 -5.35 14.50 -28.26
N SER A 127 -4.86 15.60 -28.82
CA SER A 127 -4.21 15.58 -30.14
C SER A 127 -3.02 14.61 -30.14
N TRP A 128 -2.55 14.20 -31.31
CA TRP A 128 -1.39 13.31 -31.40
C TRP A 128 -0.15 13.90 -30.71
N GLU A 129 0.15 15.16 -30.95
CA GLU A 129 1.28 15.86 -30.32
C GLU A 129 1.11 15.99 -28.81
N ALA A 130 -0.12 16.27 -28.35
CA ALA A 130 -0.44 16.33 -26.92
C ALA A 130 -0.25 14.96 -26.24
N PHE A 131 -0.67 13.88 -26.90
CA PHE A 131 -0.47 12.51 -26.42
C PHE A 131 1.02 12.18 -26.26
N GLN A 132 1.85 12.54 -27.23
CA GLN A 132 3.30 12.36 -27.17
C GLN A 132 3.94 13.21 -26.07
N THR A 133 3.49 14.46 -25.92
CA THR A 133 3.96 15.37 -24.87
C THR A 133 3.67 14.84 -23.47
N LEU A 134 2.44 14.38 -23.23
CA LEU A 134 2.04 13.79 -21.96
C LEU A 134 2.77 12.46 -21.69
N THR A 135 2.99 11.65 -22.72
CA THR A 135 3.80 10.41 -22.64
C THR A 135 5.24 10.70 -22.21
N ALA A 136 5.88 11.70 -22.82
CA ALA A 136 7.25 12.09 -22.45
C ALA A 136 7.34 12.59 -21.00
N ASP A 137 6.36 13.38 -20.55
CA ASP A 137 6.28 13.87 -19.17
C ASP A 137 6.14 12.72 -18.15
N ARG A 138 5.21 11.78 -18.40
CA ARG A 138 5.00 10.63 -17.52
C ARG A 138 6.18 9.69 -17.50
N LYS A 139 6.84 9.49 -18.65
CA LYS A 139 8.11 8.75 -18.71
C LYS A 139 9.19 9.42 -17.85
N ALA A 140 9.33 10.75 -17.92
CA ALA A 140 10.31 11.49 -17.13
C ALA A 140 10.02 11.43 -15.61
N LYS A 141 8.74 11.33 -15.23
CA LYS A 141 8.29 11.17 -13.84
C LYS A 141 8.29 9.72 -13.33
N GLY A 142 8.65 8.75 -14.17
CA GLY A 142 8.78 7.34 -13.77
C GLY A 142 7.49 6.52 -13.79
N TYR A 143 6.43 7.02 -14.43
CA TYR A 143 5.21 6.24 -14.65
C TYR A 143 5.49 5.08 -15.60
N SER A 144 4.86 3.94 -15.32
CA SER A 144 5.08 2.68 -16.02
C SER A 144 3.81 2.12 -16.66
N ALA A 145 2.65 2.65 -16.32
CA ALA A 145 1.36 2.23 -16.86
C ALA A 145 0.45 3.43 -17.15
N VAL A 146 -0.43 3.30 -18.15
CA VAL A 146 -1.48 4.28 -18.45
C VAL A 146 -2.81 3.58 -18.63
N HIS A 147 -3.81 3.99 -17.84
CA HIS A 147 -5.20 3.57 -18.01
C HIS A 147 -5.83 4.33 -19.17
N ILE A 148 -6.32 3.59 -20.16
CA ILE A 148 -6.83 4.19 -21.40
C ILE A 148 -8.05 3.41 -21.88
N ALA A 149 -9.12 4.12 -22.24
CA ALA A 149 -10.35 3.49 -22.70
C ALA A 149 -10.41 3.42 -24.23
N VAL A 150 -10.88 2.29 -24.75
CA VAL A 150 -11.27 2.16 -26.16
C VAL A 150 -12.64 2.81 -26.41
N MET A 151 -13.46 2.92 -25.36
CA MET A 151 -14.72 3.64 -25.38
C MET A 151 -15.10 4.08 -23.95
N THR A 152 -15.53 5.33 -23.79
CA THR A 152 -16.21 5.80 -22.57
C THR A 152 -17.67 6.06 -22.89
N VAL A 153 -18.58 5.83 -21.95
CA VAL A 153 -20.00 6.19 -22.14
C VAL A 153 -20.35 7.22 -21.08
N SER A 154 -20.55 8.47 -21.48
CA SER A 154 -21.20 9.45 -20.60
C SER A 154 -22.72 9.27 -20.66
N ASN A 155 -23.39 9.54 -19.54
CA ASN A 155 -24.83 9.37 -19.35
C ASN A 155 -25.69 10.26 -20.25
N GLU A 156 -26.95 9.85 -20.34
CA GLU A 156 -27.87 10.06 -21.47
C GLU A 156 -28.94 11.15 -21.24
N GLU A 157 -28.77 12.12 -20.34
CA GLU A 157 -29.69 13.28 -20.41
C GLU A 157 -29.44 14.11 -21.69
N ASP A 158 -28.24 14.03 -22.29
CA ASP A 158 -27.84 14.89 -23.41
C ASP A 158 -27.43 14.20 -24.73
N ALA A 159 -27.23 12.88 -24.81
CA ALA A 159 -26.99 12.23 -26.11
C ALA A 159 -27.13 10.68 -26.13
N PRO A 160 -27.93 10.10 -27.04
CA PRO A 160 -27.80 8.67 -27.43
C PRO A 160 -26.54 8.41 -28.29
N PHE A 161 -25.99 9.49 -28.85
CA PHE A 161 -24.73 9.80 -29.54
C PHE A 161 -23.51 10.35 -28.77
N ASP A 162 -22.52 9.63 -28.24
CA ASP A 162 -21.31 10.32 -27.69
C ASP A 162 -20.61 11.15 -28.80
N PRO A 163 -20.69 12.50 -28.79
CA PRO A 163 -20.08 13.33 -29.83
C PRO A 163 -18.57 13.45 -29.66
N GLY A 164 -17.98 12.82 -28.64
CA GLY A 164 -16.59 13.01 -28.24
C GLY A 164 -15.75 11.73 -28.10
N PHE A 165 -16.24 10.54 -28.49
CA PHE A 165 -15.37 9.38 -28.78
C PHE A 165 -15.12 9.22 -30.28
N CYS A 166 -14.76 10.34 -30.88
CA CYS A 166 -14.15 10.40 -32.19
C CYS A 166 -12.65 10.58 -32.04
N ASN A 167 -11.90 10.11 -33.04
CA ASN A 167 -10.54 10.55 -33.26
C ASN A 167 -10.39 10.99 -34.71
N GLU A 168 -9.15 11.10 -35.19
CA GLU A 168 -8.86 11.53 -36.56
C GLU A 168 -9.48 10.62 -37.64
N GLY A 169 -9.84 9.38 -37.28
CA GLY A 169 -10.54 8.42 -38.15
C GLY A 169 -12.07 8.53 -38.09
N GLY A 170 -12.64 9.45 -37.30
CA GLY A 170 -14.07 9.56 -37.04
C GLY A 170 -14.49 8.82 -35.77
N ARG A 171 -15.78 8.44 -35.68
CA ARG A 171 -16.33 7.71 -34.51
C ARG A 171 -15.92 6.24 -34.56
N ALA A 172 -15.71 5.60 -33.41
CA ALA A 172 -15.39 4.17 -33.33
C ALA A 172 -16.54 3.27 -33.84
N TRP A 173 -17.78 3.70 -33.57
CA TRP A 173 -19.02 3.03 -33.94
C TRP A 173 -20.02 4.02 -34.54
N ASP A 174 -20.96 3.50 -35.31
CA ASP A 174 -22.22 4.20 -35.51
C ASP A 174 -23.08 4.14 -34.23
N ALA A 175 -24.05 5.05 -34.16
CA ALA A 175 -25.41 4.59 -34.21
C ALA A 175 -25.85 3.45 -33.24
N GLY A 176 -26.59 2.50 -33.79
CA GLY A 176 -27.01 1.32 -33.03
C GLY A 176 -25.89 0.32 -32.68
N PHE A 177 -24.62 0.71 -32.65
CA PHE A 177 -23.48 -0.22 -32.59
C PHE A 177 -23.54 -1.30 -33.68
N GLU A 178 -24.10 -0.98 -34.85
CA GLU A 178 -24.31 -1.91 -35.95
C GLU A 178 -23.04 -2.03 -36.79
N ARG A 179 -22.34 -0.91 -37.01
CA ARG A 179 -21.14 -0.82 -37.87
C ARG A 179 -19.96 -0.21 -37.11
N LEU A 180 -18.88 -1.00 -37.01
CA LEU A 180 -17.58 -0.56 -36.53
C LEU A 180 -16.87 0.27 -37.61
N ASN A 181 -16.13 1.31 -37.22
CA ASN A 181 -15.28 2.08 -38.11
C ASN A 181 -13.79 1.69 -37.94
N PRO A 182 -13.16 0.98 -38.89
CA PRO A 182 -11.78 0.53 -38.77
C PRO A 182 -10.77 1.69 -38.80
N ALA A 183 -11.09 2.83 -39.42
CA ALA A 183 -10.20 3.99 -39.48
C ALA A 183 -9.92 4.59 -38.10
N PHE A 184 -10.91 4.59 -37.19
CA PHE A 184 -10.70 4.99 -35.80
C PHE A 184 -9.58 4.18 -35.14
N PHE A 185 -9.57 2.87 -35.37
CA PHE A 185 -8.62 1.96 -34.74
C PHE A 185 -7.24 2.03 -35.36
N ASP A 186 -7.10 2.44 -36.62
CA ASP A 186 -5.79 2.71 -37.22
C ASP A 186 -5.10 3.91 -36.52
N TYR A 187 -5.88 4.92 -36.09
CA TYR A 187 -5.38 6.05 -35.30
C TYR A 187 -5.20 5.73 -33.80
N ALA A 188 -5.88 4.71 -33.28
CA ALA A 188 -5.66 4.19 -31.94
C ALA A 188 -4.40 3.30 -31.88
N ASP A 189 -4.14 2.49 -32.92
CA ASP A 189 -2.95 1.64 -33.06
C ASP A 189 -1.66 2.43 -32.80
N ARG A 190 -1.50 3.60 -33.43
CA ARG A 190 -0.30 4.44 -33.24
C ARG A 190 -0.12 4.93 -31.80
N ARG A 191 -1.21 5.19 -31.07
CA ARG A 191 -1.17 5.67 -29.68
C ARG A 191 -0.78 4.56 -28.73
N ILE A 192 -1.36 3.38 -28.91
CA ILE A 192 -0.99 2.18 -28.14
C ILE A 192 0.47 1.78 -28.42
N ALA A 193 0.89 1.76 -29.68
CA ALA A 193 2.28 1.48 -30.05
C ALA A 193 3.25 2.50 -29.41
N HIS A 194 2.91 3.78 -29.40
CA HIS A 194 3.76 4.82 -28.82
C HIS A 194 3.95 4.70 -27.31
N LEU A 195 2.92 4.31 -26.56
CA LEU A 195 3.06 3.99 -25.14
C LEU A 195 4.07 2.86 -24.95
N VAL A 196 3.94 1.78 -25.72
CA VAL A 196 4.86 0.63 -25.65
C VAL A 196 6.28 1.04 -26.03
N GLU A 197 6.46 1.85 -27.08
CA GLU A 197 7.76 2.40 -27.50
C GLU A 197 8.43 3.23 -26.39
N ALA A 198 7.64 4.01 -25.63
CA ALA A 198 8.09 4.75 -24.46
C ALA A 198 8.33 3.86 -23.21
N GLU A 199 8.11 2.55 -23.33
CA GLU A 199 8.14 1.56 -22.24
C GLU A 199 7.11 1.86 -21.14
N ILE A 200 5.92 2.30 -21.53
CA ILE A 200 4.75 2.47 -20.66
C ILE A 200 3.71 1.43 -21.09
N ALA A 201 3.27 0.60 -20.14
CA ALA A 201 2.29 -0.45 -20.38
C ALA A 201 0.87 0.15 -20.58
N PRO A 202 0.21 -0.10 -21.72
CA PRO A 202 -1.20 0.25 -21.88
C PRO A 202 -2.07 -0.66 -21.00
N VAL A 203 -2.90 -0.04 -20.16
CA VAL A 203 -3.96 -0.70 -19.40
C VAL A 203 -5.27 -0.37 -20.10
N ILE A 204 -5.74 -1.31 -20.92
CA ILE A 204 -6.78 -1.05 -21.91
C ILE A 204 -8.14 -1.42 -21.31
N PHE A 205 -8.97 -0.39 -21.13
CA PHE A 205 -10.37 -0.53 -20.73
C PHE A 205 -11.22 -0.69 -21.99
N GLY A 206 -11.95 -1.81 -22.11
CA GLY A 206 -12.77 -2.07 -23.30
C GLY A 206 -13.89 -1.05 -23.45
N ALA A 207 -14.72 -0.91 -22.43
CA ALA A 207 -15.79 0.09 -22.39
C ALA A 207 -16.23 0.41 -20.95
N TRP A 208 -16.98 1.49 -20.75
CA TRP A 208 -17.66 1.76 -19.47
C TRP A 208 -18.89 0.87 -19.26
N ARG A 209 -19.34 0.69 -18.01
CA ARG A 209 -20.40 -0.27 -17.66
C ARG A 209 -21.68 -0.18 -18.50
N GLN A 210 -22.05 1.03 -18.93
CA GLN A 210 -23.26 1.31 -19.69
C GLN A 210 -23.21 0.72 -21.11
N ALA A 211 -22.01 0.55 -21.68
CA ALA A 211 -21.84 0.06 -23.04
C ALA A 211 -22.39 -1.35 -23.22
N LEU A 212 -22.21 -2.22 -22.21
CA LEU A 212 -22.73 -3.59 -22.27
C LEU A 212 -24.26 -3.60 -22.36
N ALA A 213 -24.93 -2.72 -21.61
CA ALA A 213 -26.39 -2.59 -21.66
C ALA A 213 -26.88 -2.05 -23.02
N GLN A 214 -26.12 -1.14 -23.64
CA GLN A 214 -26.49 -0.53 -24.92
C GLN A 214 -26.24 -1.44 -26.12
N MET A 215 -25.06 -2.07 -26.21
CA MET A 215 -24.65 -2.86 -27.39
C MET A 215 -25.05 -4.33 -27.30
N GLY A 216 -25.33 -4.83 -26.09
CA GLY A 216 -25.61 -6.23 -25.80
C GLY A 216 -24.37 -7.12 -25.77
N LEU A 217 -24.46 -8.24 -25.04
CA LEU A 217 -23.34 -9.15 -24.78
C LEU A 217 -22.66 -9.68 -26.04
N GLU A 218 -23.43 -10.08 -27.06
CA GLU A 218 -22.86 -10.67 -28.28
C GLU A 218 -22.08 -9.64 -29.13
N THR A 219 -22.56 -8.39 -29.20
CA THR A 219 -21.79 -7.31 -29.85
C THR A 219 -20.54 -6.98 -29.03
N ALA A 220 -20.65 -6.96 -27.69
CA ALA A 220 -19.52 -6.73 -26.79
C ALA A 220 -18.43 -7.81 -26.92
N LYS A 221 -18.81 -9.08 -27.07
CA LYS A 221 -17.87 -10.19 -27.36
C LYS A 221 -17.13 -9.95 -28.67
N LYS A 222 -17.84 -9.64 -29.77
CA LYS A 222 -17.19 -9.32 -31.06
C LYS A 222 -16.27 -8.11 -30.97
N PHE A 223 -16.66 -7.09 -30.20
CA PHE A 223 -15.84 -5.92 -29.98
C PHE A 223 -14.54 -6.27 -29.23
N TRP A 224 -14.63 -7.06 -28.15
CA TRP A 224 -13.45 -7.53 -27.43
C TRP A 224 -12.55 -8.42 -28.27
N ARG A 225 -13.12 -9.31 -29.10
CA ARG A 225 -12.35 -10.09 -30.07
C ARG A 225 -11.53 -9.19 -31.00
N TYR A 226 -12.10 -8.07 -31.43
CA TYR A 226 -11.42 -7.09 -32.28
C TYR A 226 -10.34 -6.30 -31.53
N ILE A 227 -10.56 -5.94 -30.26
CA ILE A 227 -9.55 -5.33 -29.37
C ILE A 227 -8.35 -6.28 -29.18
N ILE A 228 -8.61 -7.53 -28.83
CA ILE A 228 -7.59 -8.58 -28.64
C ILE A 228 -6.81 -8.79 -29.95
N ALA A 229 -7.49 -8.89 -31.08
CA ALA A 229 -6.85 -9.05 -32.39
C ALA A 229 -5.90 -7.91 -32.76
N ARG A 230 -6.25 -6.66 -32.39
CA ARG A 230 -5.40 -5.49 -32.67
C ARG A 230 -4.26 -5.30 -31.67
N TYR A 231 -4.51 -5.50 -30.39
CA TYR A 231 -3.58 -5.07 -29.34
C TYR A 231 -2.96 -6.20 -28.53
N GLY A 232 -3.45 -7.44 -28.63
CA GLY A 232 -2.93 -8.57 -27.85
C GLY A 232 -1.48 -8.96 -28.19
N ALA A 233 -0.93 -8.53 -29.32
CA ALA A 233 0.50 -8.74 -29.59
C ALA A 233 1.44 -7.79 -28.80
N TYR A 234 0.88 -6.80 -28.09
CA TYR A 234 1.63 -5.87 -27.25
C TYR A 234 1.59 -6.30 -25.77
N PRO A 235 2.59 -5.91 -24.95
CA PRO A 235 2.56 -6.15 -23.51
C PRO A 235 1.55 -5.21 -22.85
N VAL A 236 0.30 -5.67 -22.74
CA VAL A 236 -0.84 -4.89 -22.23
C VAL A 236 -1.48 -5.54 -21.00
N PHE A 237 -2.29 -4.75 -20.30
CA PHE A 237 -3.23 -5.24 -19.29
C PHE A 237 -4.65 -5.03 -19.81
N TRP A 238 -5.55 -6.00 -19.56
CA TRP A 238 -6.95 -5.87 -19.91
C TRP A 238 -7.79 -5.46 -18.71
N VAL A 239 -8.68 -4.51 -18.93
CA VAL A 239 -9.78 -4.19 -18.00
C VAL A 239 -11.08 -4.32 -18.77
N ALA A 240 -11.86 -5.35 -18.46
CA ALA A 240 -13.05 -5.70 -19.26
C ALA A 240 -14.03 -4.53 -19.35
N GLY A 241 -14.23 -3.83 -18.23
CA GLY A 241 -14.99 -2.59 -18.21
C GLY A 241 -14.71 -1.70 -17.01
N GLY A 242 -15.11 -0.43 -17.17
CA GLY A 242 -15.04 0.62 -16.15
C GLY A 242 -16.30 0.71 -15.30
N GLU A 243 -16.13 0.72 -13.98
CA GLU A 243 -17.18 0.78 -12.95
C GLU A 243 -18.20 -0.38 -13.05
N VAL A 244 -17.69 -1.60 -13.09
CA VAL A 244 -18.45 -2.85 -13.19
C VAL A 244 -19.02 -3.26 -11.83
N TYR A 245 -20.27 -3.71 -11.85
CA TYR A 245 -20.89 -4.49 -10.78
C TYR A 245 -21.89 -5.45 -11.43
N ASP A 246 -21.63 -6.75 -11.33
CA ASP A 246 -22.42 -7.81 -11.97
C ASP A 246 -23.16 -8.63 -10.90
N ASN A 247 -24.05 -7.97 -10.17
CA ASN A 247 -24.86 -8.63 -9.15
C ASN A 247 -26.30 -8.86 -9.66
N VAL A 248 -26.65 -10.13 -9.85
CA VAL A 248 -28.00 -10.56 -10.26
C VAL A 248 -29.09 -10.22 -9.25
N ASN A 249 -28.74 -10.06 -7.97
CA ASN A 249 -29.68 -9.74 -6.89
C ASN A 249 -29.86 -8.22 -6.69
N ASP A 250 -28.98 -7.39 -7.26
CA ASP A 250 -29.13 -5.93 -7.27
C ASP A 250 -28.92 -5.32 -8.67
N PRO A 251 -29.82 -5.60 -9.62
CA PRO A 251 -29.76 -5.05 -10.97
C PRO A 251 -30.00 -3.52 -11.00
N ARG A 252 -30.36 -2.90 -9.87
CA ARG A 252 -30.47 -1.43 -9.76
C ARG A 252 -29.10 -0.77 -9.64
N ARG A 253 -28.09 -1.51 -9.17
CA ARG A 253 -26.69 -1.06 -9.08
C ARG A 253 -25.82 -1.58 -10.23
N GLY A 254 -26.19 -2.69 -10.86
CA GLY A 254 -25.34 -3.40 -11.82
C GLY A 254 -25.94 -3.62 -13.21
N VAL A 255 -25.07 -3.93 -14.19
CA VAL A 255 -25.46 -4.42 -15.52
C VAL A 255 -25.06 -5.88 -15.58
N VAL A 256 -26.01 -6.78 -15.85
CA VAL A 256 -25.71 -8.22 -15.87
C VAL A 256 -24.96 -8.62 -17.15
N GLY A 257 -24.01 -9.55 -17.03
CA GLY A 257 -23.33 -10.19 -18.16
C GLY A 257 -21.83 -9.89 -18.28
N TRP A 258 -21.27 -9.12 -17.36
CA TRP A 258 -19.83 -8.86 -17.31
C TRP A 258 -19.03 -10.13 -17.05
N THR A 259 -19.51 -11.03 -16.18
CA THR A 259 -18.86 -12.31 -15.88
C THR A 259 -18.72 -13.15 -17.16
N ASP A 260 -19.75 -13.20 -18.00
CA ASP A 260 -19.72 -13.93 -19.27
C ASP A 260 -18.80 -13.25 -20.30
N LEU A 261 -18.73 -11.92 -20.29
CA LEU A 261 -17.81 -11.18 -21.13
C LEU A 261 -16.35 -11.40 -20.71
N VAL A 262 -16.04 -11.36 -19.42
CA VAL A 262 -14.69 -11.65 -18.87
C VAL A 262 -14.27 -13.08 -19.23
N ARG A 263 -15.17 -14.05 -19.11
CA ARG A 263 -14.91 -15.43 -19.55
C ARG A 263 -14.57 -15.50 -21.04
N TYR A 264 -15.33 -14.80 -21.87
CA TYR A 264 -15.06 -14.75 -23.30
C TYR A 264 -13.70 -14.12 -23.64
N ILE A 265 -13.32 -13.02 -22.97
CA ILE A 265 -12.00 -12.40 -23.13
C ILE A 265 -10.90 -13.40 -22.79
N ARG A 266 -11.04 -14.11 -21.67
CA ARG A 266 -10.09 -15.13 -21.22
C ARG A 266 -9.91 -16.27 -22.22
N GLU A 267 -11.01 -16.75 -22.82
CA GLU A 267 -11.01 -17.82 -23.82
C GLU A 267 -10.45 -17.37 -25.19
N THR A 268 -10.54 -16.07 -25.48
CA THR A 268 -10.19 -15.51 -26.79
C THR A 268 -8.76 -14.97 -26.86
N ASP A 269 -8.19 -14.48 -25.75
CA ASP A 269 -6.81 -13.97 -25.72
C ASP A 269 -5.79 -15.13 -25.72
N PRO A 270 -5.05 -15.37 -26.83
CA PRO A 270 -4.14 -16.49 -26.93
C PRO A 270 -2.87 -16.34 -26.07
N TYR A 271 -2.66 -15.16 -25.48
CA TYR A 271 -1.47 -14.82 -24.70
C TYR A 271 -1.73 -14.82 -23.19
N HIS A 272 -2.99 -14.91 -22.76
CA HIS A 272 -3.40 -14.85 -21.36
C HIS A 272 -2.84 -13.61 -20.63
N HIS A 273 -3.00 -12.41 -21.20
CA HIS A 273 -2.61 -11.17 -20.50
C HIS A 273 -3.39 -11.04 -19.18
N PRO A 274 -2.82 -10.34 -18.17
CA PRO A 274 -3.54 -10.10 -16.94
C PRO A 274 -4.82 -9.30 -17.21
N LEU A 275 -5.92 -9.79 -16.67
CA LEU A 275 -7.27 -9.29 -16.91
C LEU A 275 -7.98 -8.97 -15.58
N ALA A 276 -8.62 -7.81 -15.50
CA ALA A 276 -9.45 -7.40 -14.38
C ALA A 276 -10.76 -6.74 -14.85
N VAL A 277 -11.56 -6.33 -13.89
CA VAL A 277 -12.61 -5.31 -14.03
C VAL A 277 -12.25 -4.14 -13.12
N HIS A 278 -12.62 -2.92 -13.51
CA HIS A 278 -12.56 -1.77 -12.62
C HIS A 278 -13.93 -1.61 -11.97
N GLU A 279 -14.00 -1.66 -10.64
CA GLU A 279 -15.26 -1.83 -9.92
C GLU A 279 -15.98 -0.53 -9.54
N LEU A 280 -17.28 -0.65 -9.27
CA LEU A 280 -18.15 0.43 -8.81
C LEU A 280 -17.85 0.80 -7.35
N PRO A 281 -17.69 2.09 -6.99
CA PRO A 281 -17.26 2.48 -5.64
C PRO A 281 -18.44 2.73 -4.67
N PRO A 282 -18.26 2.51 -3.35
CA PRO A 282 -17.32 1.55 -2.77
C PRO A 282 -17.85 0.12 -2.94
N SER A 283 -17.09 -0.74 -3.58
CA SER A 283 -17.35 -2.18 -3.67
C SER A 283 -16.73 -2.86 -2.46
N MET A 284 -17.56 -3.31 -1.55
CA MET A 284 -17.16 -4.20 -0.45
C MET A 284 -17.34 -5.68 -0.81
N ASP A 285 -17.97 -5.94 -1.98
CA ASP A 285 -18.24 -7.24 -2.56
C ASP A 285 -17.38 -7.46 -3.83
N THR A 286 -17.35 -8.69 -4.35
CA THR A 286 -16.73 -9.00 -5.64
C THR A 286 -17.55 -8.39 -6.80
N ALA A 287 -16.88 -7.67 -7.69
CA ALA A 287 -17.52 -7.00 -8.82
C ALA A 287 -18.12 -7.93 -9.89
N ILE A 288 -17.63 -9.17 -9.97
CA ILE A 288 -18.16 -10.23 -10.85
C ILE A 288 -18.54 -11.45 -10.04
N THR A 289 -19.48 -12.25 -10.56
CA THR A 289 -20.02 -13.43 -9.85
C THR A 289 -19.03 -14.59 -9.73
N ASP A 290 -18.04 -14.65 -10.63
CA ASP A 290 -16.95 -15.61 -10.61
C ASP A 290 -15.61 -14.85 -10.58
N GLU A 291 -15.10 -14.60 -9.38
CA GLU A 291 -13.87 -13.83 -9.19
C GLU A 291 -12.61 -14.55 -9.71
N SER A 292 -12.68 -15.86 -10.00
CA SER A 292 -11.53 -16.62 -10.52
C SER A 292 -11.18 -16.25 -11.97
N LEU A 293 -12.10 -15.55 -12.65
CA LEU A 293 -11.91 -15.08 -14.02
C LEU A 293 -11.04 -13.82 -14.12
N SER A 294 -10.76 -13.11 -13.02
CA SER A 294 -9.80 -11.98 -12.99
C SER A 294 -8.49 -12.38 -12.33
N ASP A 295 -7.39 -11.80 -12.80
CA ASP A 295 -6.04 -12.07 -12.29
C ASP A 295 -5.59 -11.10 -11.20
N PHE A 296 -6.20 -9.91 -11.17
CA PHE A 296 -5.90 -8.85 -10.22
C PHE A 296 -7.15 -8.05 -9.86
N ASP A 297 -7.09 -7.36 -8.72
CA ASP A 297 -8.15 -6.44 -8.30
C ASP A 297 -7.71 -5.02 -8.61
N LEU A 298 -8.52 -4.31 -9.40
CA LEU A 298 -8.32 -2.92 -9.77
C LEU A 298 -9.49 -2.11 -9.21
N PHE A 299 -9.34 -1.65 -7.97
CA PHE A 299 -10.46 -1.12 -7.21
C PHE A 299 -10.46 0.40 -7.10
N GLN A 300 -11.65 0.92 -6.85
CA GLN A 300 -11.94 2.33 -6.73
C GLN A 300 -12.52 2.60 -5.34
N PRO A 301 -11.75 3.16 -4.39
CA PRO A 301 -12.26 3.42 -3.04
C PRO A 301 -13.42 4.42 -3.04
N SER A 302 -13.18 5.66 -3.49
CA SER A 302 -14.16 6.72 -3.77
C SER A 302 -13.47 8.04 -4.18
N HIS A 303 -14.26 9.07 -4.48
CA HIS A 303 -13.82 10.47 -4.66
C HIS A 303 -14.33 11.41 -3.56
N SER A 304 -14.55 10.91 -2.35
CA SER A 304 -15.21 11.63 -1.26
C SER A 304 -14.21 12.29 -0.29
N GLY A 305 -13.19 12.97 -0.82
CA GLY A 305 -12.16 13.65 -0.02
C GLY A 305 -11.37 12.67 0.84
N TRP A 306 -11.03 13.09 2.06
CA TRP A 306 -10.30 12.27 3.03
C TRP A 306 -11.05 10.99 3.45
N ALA A 307 -12.37 10.91 3.28
CA ALA A 307 -13.11 9.67 3.53
C ALA A 307 -12.70 8.55 2.56
N SER A 308 -12.18 8.89 1.39
CA SER A 308 -11.66 7.93 0.41
C SER A 308 -10.48 7.13 0.95
N ILE A 309 -9.66 7.73 1.82
CA ILE A 309 -8.52 7.06 2.47
C ILE A 309 -8.98 5.95 3.41
N ARG A 310 -10.08 6.17 4.14
CA ARG A 310 -10.67 5.12 4.99
C ARG A 310 -11.16 3.94 4.16
N ALA A 311 -11.90 4.21 3.08
CA ALA A 311 -12.37 3.17 2.18
C ALA A 311 -11.20 2.38 1.56
N GLU A 312 -10.12 3.07 1.17
CA GLU A 312 -8.91 2.48 0.60
C GLU A 312 -8.26 1.47 1.56
N ILE A 313 -7.96 1.88 2.79
CA ILE A 313 -7.32 1.00 3.78
C ILE A 313 -8.20 -0.23 4.07
N VAL A 314 -9.52 -0.03 4.17
CA VAL A 314 -10.48 -1.09 4.46
C VAL A 314 -10.49 -2.12 3.32
N GLN A 315 -10.64 -1.67 2.08
CA GLN A 315 -10.65 -2.55 0.90
C GLN A 315 -9.33 -3.28 0.73
N LEU A 316 -8.19 -2.59 0.88
CA LEU A 316 -6.86 -3.20 0.84
C LEU A 316 -6.73 -4.32 1.86
N ASN A 317 -7.05 -4.06 3.13
CA ASN A 317 -6.91 -5.06 4.18
C ASN A 317 -7.85 -6.26 3.96
N MET A 318 -9.10 -6.00 3.53
CA MET A 318 -10.05 -7.07 3.20
C MET A 318 -9.54 -7.94 2.06
N HIS A 319 -9.06 -7.33 0.97
CA HIS A 319 -8.54 -8.07 -0.17
C HIS A 319 -7.22 -8.78 0.15
N TYR A 320 -6.35 -8.15 0.94
CA TYR A 320 -5.07 -8.72 1.35
C TYR A 320 -5.25 -9.96 2.23
N ALA A 321 -6.23 -9.92 3.14
CA ALA A 321 -6.59 -11.00 4.06
C ALA A 321 -7.32 -12.19 3.39
N ARG A 322 -7.67 -12.11 2.11
CA ARG A 322 -8.30 -13.22 1.37
C ARG A 322 -7.41 -14.47 1.41
N THR A 323 -8.01 -15.60 1.79
CA THR A 323 -7.32 -16.90 1.89
C THR A 323 -7.53 -17.81 0.67
N HIS A 324 -8.62 -17.62 -0.08
CA HIS A 324 -9.02 -18.49 -1.20
C HIS A 324 -8.45 -18.02 -2.55
N VAL A 325 -8.63 -16.74 -2.89
CA VAL A 325 -8.17 -16.15 -4.16
C VAL A 325 -7.20 -15.02 -3.83
N LYS A 326 -5.92 -15.24 -4.13
CA LYS A 326 -4.85 -14.25 -3.94
C LYS A 326 -4.57 -13.55 -5.26
N LYS A 327 -4.67 -12.23 -5.24
CA LYS A 327 -4.53 -11.35 -6.40
C LYS A 327 -3.60 -10.18 -6.07
N PRO A 328 -2.82 -9.67 -7.03
CA PRO A 328 -2.23 -8.35 -6.92
C PRO A 328 -3.35 -7.30 -6.74
N LEU A 329 -3.12 -6.35 -5.85
CA LEU A 329 -4.08 -5.30 -5.50
C LEU A 329 -3.61 -3.97 -6.07
N ILE A 330 -4.40 -3.34 -6.92
CA ILE A 330 -4.10 -2.04 -7.50
C ILE A 330 -5.17 -1.05 -7.08
N VAL A 331 -4.78 0.02 -6.39
CA VAL A 331 -5.66 1.19 -6.21
C VAL A 331 -5.74 1.88 -7.57
N GLY A 332 -6.85 1.64 -8.28
CA GLY A 332 -7.03 2.04 -9.68
C GLY A 332 -7.54 3.47 -9.84
N GLU A 333 -8.33 3.94 -8.89
CA GLU A 333 -8.95 5.26 -8.95
C GLU A 333 -9.35 5.72 -7.54
N VAL A 334 -8.61 6.66 -6.94
CA VAL A 334 -8.94 7.24 -5.64
C VAL A 334 -8.84 8.76 -5.73
N GLY A 335 -9.90 9.46 -5.31
CA GLY A 335 -9.94 10.91 -5.11
C GLY A 335 -9.04 11.71 -6.05
N TRP A 336 -9.38 11.81 -7.33
CA TRP A 336 -8.61 12.55 -8.32
C TRP A 336 -8.19 13.96 -7.91
N GLU A 337 -6.94 14.33 -8.23
CA GLU A 337 -6.35 15.60 -7.81
C GLU A 337 -7.17 16.79 -8.32
N THR A 338 -7.46 17.75 -7.42
CA THR A 338 -8.32 18.93 -7.62
C THR A 338 -9.80 18.67 -7.92
N LEU A 339 -10.23 17.40 -8.03
CA LEU A 339 -11.63 17.08 -8.33
C LEU A 339 -12.55 17.65 -7.24
N GLY A 340 -13.50 18.49 -7.66
CA GLY A 340 -14.44 19.16 -6.74
C GLY A 340 -13.78 20.19 -5.81
N GLY A 341 -12.56 20.65 -6.11
CA GLY A 341 -11.81 21.55 -5.23
C GLY A 341 -11.14 20.87 -4.03
N HIS A 342 -11.00 19.54 -4.07
CA HIS A 342 -10.41 18.71 -3.03
C HIS A 342 -9.24 17.85 -3.59
N HIS A 343 -8.70 16.96 -2.75
CA HIS A 343 -7.72 15.94 -3.14
C HIS A 343 -6.38 16.46 -3.66
N TYR A 344 -5.89 17.55 -3.07
CA TYR A 344 -4.59 18.10 -3.42
C TYR A 344 -3.45 17.11 -3.15
N GLU A 345 -2.23 17.54 -3.43
CA GLU A 345 -1.05 16.69 -3.42
C GLU A 345 -0.80 15.97 -2.08
N ASP A 346 -1.26 16.52 -0.97
CA ASP A 346 -1.20 15.89 0.36
C ASP A 346 -2.06 14.61 0.44
N LEU A 347 -3.30 14.66 -0.07
CA LEU A 347 -4.16 13.49 -0.14
C LEU A 347 -3.58 12.45 -1.10
N GLN A 348 -3.05 12.86 -2.25
CA GLN A 348 -2.44 11.94 -3.22
C GLN A 348 -1.25 11.19 -2.63
N ARG A 349 -0.34 11.91 -1.94
CA ARG A 349 0.80 11.28 -1.24
C ARG A 349 0.33 10.30 -0.17
N MET A 350 -0.67 10.69 0.62
CA MET A 350 -1.19 9.81 1.66
C MET A 350 -1.83 8.55 1.07
N ALA A 351 -2.69 8.66 0.05
CA ALA A 351 -3.28 7.52 -0.63
C ALA A 351 -2.20 6.58 -1.18
N PHE A 352 -1.19 7.11 -1.87
CA PHE A 352 -0.08 6.31 -2.39
C PHE A 352 0.67 5.56 -1.28
N TRP A 353 1.10 6.24 -0.22
CA TRP A 353 1.86 5.61 0.85
C TRP A 353 1.05 4.56 1.60
N LEU A 354 -0.22 4.86 1.90
CA LEU A 354 -1.09 3.92 2.58
C LEU A 354 -1.42 2.72 1.70
N ALA A 355 -1.61 2.91 0.40
CA ALA A 355 -1.76 1.81 -0.54
C ALA A 355 -0.55 0.87 -0.53
N MET A 356 0.64 1.41 -0.77
CA MET A 356 1.85 0.60 -0.87
C MET A 356 2.23 -0.08 0.45
N LEU A 357 2.06 0.60 1.60
CA LEU A 357 2.39 0.04 2.92
C LEU A 357 1.32 -0.93 3.45
N ASN A 358 0.11 -0.93 2.89
CA ASN A 358 -0.93 -1.94 3.17
C ASN A 358 -1.01 -3.03 2.09
N GLY A 359 0.06 -3.22 1.30
CA GLY A 359 0.25 -4.41 0.46
C GLY A 359 -0.29 -4.29 -0.96
N ALA A 360 -0.54 -3.07 -1.46
CA ALA A 360 -0.82 -2.85 -2.86
C ALA A 360 0.38 -3.26 -3.75
N ALA A 361 0.07 -3.85 -4.90
CA ALA A 361 1.01 -4.16 -5.96
C ALA A 361 1.34 -2.92 -6.83
N GLY A 362 0.58 -1.84 -6.66
CA GLY A 362 0.69 -0.62 -7.44
C GLY A 362 -0.43 0.37 -7.16
N PHE A 363 -0.29 1.55 -7.76
CA PHE A 363 -1.17 2.69 -7.54
C PHE A 363 -1.35 3.45 -8.86
N ALA A 364 -2.55 3.94 -9.12
CA ALA A 364 -2.86 4.80 -10.25
C ALA A 364 -3.24 6.20 -9.79
N TYR A 365 -2.46 7.18 -10.22
CA TYR A 365 -2.76 8.59 -10.08
C TYR A 365 -3.78 9.01 -11.13
N GLY A 366 -4.61 10.00 -10.79
CA GLY A 366 -5.51 10.61 -11.77
C GLY A 366 -5.90 12.03 -11.39
N ASN A 367 -6.21 12.81 -12.41
CA ASN A 367 -6.94 14.07 -12.29
C ASN A 367 -7.94 14.17 -13.45
N ALA A 368 -9.08 14.81 -13.22
CA ALA A 368 -10.16 14.84 -14.22
C ALA A 368 -9.77 15.60 -15.50
N ILE A 369 -8.86 16.56 -15.38
CA ILE A 369 -8.49 17.50 -16.44
C ILE A 369 -7.61 16.80 -17.48
N THR A 370 -6.64 16.01 -17.04
CA THR A 370 -5.80 15.14 -17.88
C THR A 370 -6.60 13.92 -18.34
N GLY A 371 -7.34 13.24 -17.45
CA GLY A 371 -8.06 12.02 -17.77
C GLY A 371 -9.16 12.17 -18.81
N LEU A 372 -9.76 13.35 -18.89
CA LEU A 372 -10.77 13.71 -19.89
C LEU A 372 -10.23 14.63 -21.00
N ALA A 373 -8.95 15.02 -20.92
CA ALA A 373 -8.23 15.91 -21.85
C ALA A 373 -8.96 17.24 -22.11
N TYR A 374 -9.13 18.07 -21.07
CA TYR A 374 -9.77 19.39 -21.19
C TYR A 374 -8.89 20.37 -21.98
N ASP A 375 -9.49 21.02 -22.99
CA ASP A 375 -8.81 21.97 -23.89
C ASP A 375 -9.75 23.14 -24.29
N VAL A 376 -9.20 24.27 -24.76
CA VAL A 376 -9.92 25.53 -25.10
C VAL A 376 -10.92 25.34 -26.22
N ASP A 377 -10.53 24.55 -27.19
CA ASP A 377 -11.33 24.32 -28.39
C ASP A 377 -12.37 23.20 -28.19
N LYS A 378 -12.49 22.67 -26.96
CA LYS A 378 -13.42 21.59 -26.58
C LYS A 378 -14.35 21.99 -25.42
N PRO A 379 -15.13 23.08 -25.56
CA PRO A 379 -15.79 23.77 -24.45
C PRO A 379 -16.93 23.00 -23.77
N PHE A 380 -17.65 22.12 -24.48
CA PHE A 380 -18.76 21.34 -23.91
C PHE A 380 -18.36 20.36 -22.81
N HIS A 381 -17.05 20.16 -22.60
CA HIS A 381 -16.50 19.21 -21.64
C HIS A 381 -15.85 19.89 -20.43
N ARG A 382 -15.80 21.24 -20.40
CA ARG A 382 -15.11 22.03 -19.35
C ARG A 382 -15.93 22.21 -18.06
N ILE A 383 -17.26 22.17 -18.15
CA ILE A 383 -18.10 22.88 -17.16
C ILE A 383 -18.43 22.02 -15.91
N ARG A 384 -17.98 20.76 -15.84
CA ARG A 384 -18.33 19.91 -14.68
C ARG A 384 -17.47 20.20 -13.45
N PHE A 385 -16.17 20.50 -13.61
CA PHE A 385 -15.24 20.55 -12.47
C PHE A 385 -14.14 21.62 -12.50
N SER A 386 -13.62 22.06 -13.67
CA SER A 386 -12.48 23.00 -13.73
C SER A 386 -12.32 23.68 -15.09
N PHE A 387 -11.74 24.89 -15.11
CA PHE A 387 -11.35 25.61 -16.33
C PHE A 387 -9.93 25.33 -16.81
N LEU A 388 -9.13 24.59 -16.03
CA LEU A 388 -7.75 24.25 -16.36
C LEU A 388 -7.68 23.36 -17.61
N ARG A 389 -6.58 23.48 -18.34
CA ARG A 389 -6.27 22.64 -19.50
C ARG A 389 -5.42 21.43 -19.09
N TRP A 390 -5.42 20.39 -19.91
CA TRP A 390 -4.63 19.18 -19.68
C TRP A 390 -3.13 19.47 -19.57
N ASP A 391 -2.59 20.45 -20.32
CA ASP A 391 -1.18 20.83 -20.32
C ASP A 391 -0.76 21.64 -19.09
N GLU A 392 -1.72 22.26 -18.41
CA GLU A 392 -1.53 22.83 -17.07
C GLU A 392 -1.59 21.73 -16.00
N ALA A 393 -2.61 20.86 -16.06
CA ALA A 393 -2.84 19.80 -15.08
C ALA A 393 -1.79 18.69 -15.11
N MET A 394 -1.15 18.42 -16.26
CA MET A 394 -0.02 17.48 -16.32
C MET A 394 1.12 17.90 -15.39
N ASN A 395 1.21 19.18 -15.03
CA ASN A 395 2.24 19.75 -14.15
C ASN A 395 1.79 19.87 -12.68
N PHE A 396 0.64 19.31 -12.31
CA PHE A 396 0.22 19.32 -10.92
C PHE A 396 1.23 18.63 -9.99
N PRO A 397 1.41 19.13 -8.76
CA PRO A 397 2.50 18.69 -7.89
C PRO A 397 2.45 17.19 -7.58
N ALA A 398 1.26 16.62 -7.35
CA ALA A 398 1.15 15.21 -6.97
C ALA A 398 1.75 14.28 -8.02
N SER A 399 1.54 14.55 -9.31
CA SER A 399 2.07 13.71 -10.39
C SER A 399 3.60 13.54 -10.31
N ASN A 400 4.31 14.60 -9.91
CA ASN A 400 5.75 14.55 -9.72
C ASN A 400 6.13 13.89 -8.38
N GLN A 401 5.42 14.21 -7.30
CA GLN A 401 5.70 13.69 -5.96
C GLN A 401 5.49 12.17 -5.87
N LEU A 402 4.46 11.63 -6.54
CA LEU A 402 4.24 10.18 -6.60
C LEU A 402 5.31 9.47 -7.42
N GLY A 403 5.83 10.10 -8.48
CA GLY A 403 7.03 9.63 -9.19
C GLY A 403 8.25 9.54 -8.28
N ILE A 404 8.48 10.57 -7.46
CA ILE A 404 9.58 10.60 -6.47
C ILE A 404 9.40 9.51 -5.40
N ALA A 405 8.17 9.29 -4.90
CA ALA A 405 7.84 8.24 -3.94
C ALA A 405 8.02 6.83 -4.52
N ALA A 406 7.56 6.59 -5.75
CA ALA A 406 7.77 5.34 -6.45
C ALA A 406 9.26 5.05 -6.73
N ALA A 407 10.06 6.08 -7.03
CA ALA A 407 11.50 5.93 -7.21
C ALA A 407 12.21 5.48 -5.92
N LEU A 408 11.76 5.96 -4.75
CA LEU A 408 12.28 5.47 -3.46
C LEU A 408 11.99 3.97 -3.30
N LEU A 409 10.74 3.55 -3.51
CA LEU A 409 10.34 2.14 -3.35
C LEU A 409 11.04 1.21 -4.35
N GLN A 410 11.20 1.64 -5.60
CA GLN A 410 11.92 0.88 -6.64
C GLN A 410 13.43 0.76 -6.36
N GLY A 411 13.99 1.58 -5.47
CA GLY A 411 15.36 1.41 -4.97
C GLY A 411 15.54 0.17 -4.07
N TYR A 412 14.45 -0.46 -3.66
CA TYR A 412 14.41 -1.64 -2.80
C TYR A 412 13.67 -2.79 -3.50
N PRO A 413 13.81 -4.05 -3.01
CA PRO A 413 12.99 -5.16 -3.50
C PRO A 413 11.54 -5.06 -2.98
N TRP A 414 10.84 -4.01 -3.40
CA TRP A 414 9.49 -3.62 -2.96
C TRP A 414 8.47 -4.76 -3.00
N GLN A 415 8.62 -5.70 -3.94
CA GLN A 415 7.75 -6.86 -4.11
C GLN A 415 7.81 -7.85 -2.93
N ARG A 416 8.76 -7.66 -2.01
CA ARG A 416 8.90 -8.41 -0.75
C ARG A 416 8.37 -7.64 0.46
N LEU A 417 7.90 -6.39 0.30
CA LEU A 417 7.35 -5.61 1.40
C LEU A 417 6.09 -6.28 1.93
N GLU A 418 6.06 -6.45 3.25
CA GLU A 418 4.91 -6.94 3.99
C GLU A 418 4.37 -5.81 4.88
N PRO A 419 3.05 -5.59 4.97
CA PRO A 419 2.47 -4.72 5.98
C PRO A 419 2.85 -5.20 7.39
N ARG A 420 3.35 -4.29 8.23
CA ARG A 420 3.84 -4.57 9.59
C ARG A 420 3.29 -3.56 10.60
N PRO A 421 1.97 -3.57 10.86
CA PRO A 421 1.40 -2.64 11.84
C PRO A 421 1.93 -2.89 13.26
N ASP A 422 2.46 -4.09 13.53
CA ASP A 422 3.12 -4.46 14.79
C ASP A 422 4.51 -3.84 14.99
N TRP A 423 5.04 -3.10 14.01
CA TRP A 423 6.35 -2.43 14.07
C TRP A 423 6.30 -0.97 14.52
N ILE A 424 5.12 -0.40 14.76
CA ILE A 424 5.01 1.03 15.02
C ILE A 424 3.93 1.32 16.09
N SER A 425 4.21 2.28 16.97
CA SER A 425 3.25 2.75 17.97
C SER A 425 3.33 4.27 18.21
N PRO A 426 2.21 5.01 18.20
CA PRO A 426 0.90 4.54 17.74
C PRO A 426 0.96 4.16 16.25
N GLY A 427 0.16 3.18 15.86
CA GLY A 427 0.01 2.74 14.48
C GLY A 427 -1.40 2.98 13.98
N GLY A 428 -1.53 3.23 12.68
CA GLY A 428 -2.82 3.35 12.01
C GLY A 428 -3.64 2.06 12.07
N PRO A 429 -4.97 2.18 12.08
CA PRO A 429 -5.84 1.01 12.17
C PRO A 429 -5.75 0.16 10.90
N THR A 430 -5.64 -1.15 11.08
CA THR A 430 -5.66 -2.13 9.99
C THR A 430 -6.35 -3.42 10.45
N PHE A 431 -6.89 -4.21 9.53
CA PHE A 431 -7.38 -5.56 9.83
C PHE A 431 -6.27 -6.62 9.85
N LEU A 432 -5.02 -6.22 9.60
CA LEU A 432 -3.85 -7.09 9.65
C LEU A 432 -3.20 -7.14 11.05
N ASP A 433 -3.78 -6.44 12.03
CA ASP A 433 -3.28 -6.43 13.41
C ASP A 433 -3.39 -7.83 14.07
N PRO A 434 -2.37 -8.29 14.82
CA PRO A 434 -2.35 -9.61 15.45
C PRO A 434 -3.43 -9.87 16.52
N GLN A 435 -4.44 -9.00 16.71
CA GLN A 435 -5.49 -9.13 17.71
C GLN A 435 -6.91 -9.36 17.17
N SER A 436 -7.12 -9.62 15.88
CA SER A 436 -8.48 -9.88 15.37
C SER A 436 -8.95 -11.32 15.61
N GLU A 437 -9.11 -11.74 16.87
CA GLU A 437 -10.20 -12.67 17.20
C GLU A 437 -11.53 -11.90 17.11
N VAL A 438 -11.93 -11.55 15.89
CA VAL A 438 -13.33 -11.26 15.58
C VAL A 438 -13.77 -12.40 14.68
N GLY A 439 -14.37 -13.42 15.30
CA GLY A 439 -15.13 -14.41 14.56
C GLY A 439 -16.34 -13.73 13.92
N GLY A 440 -16.47 -13.88 12.59
CA GLY A 440 -17.64 -13.44 11.83
C GLY A 440 -17.46 -12.08 11.15
N PHE A 441 -17.34 -12.12 9.82
CA PHE A 441 -17.71 -10.98 8.97
C PHE A 441 -19.24 -10.88 8.99
N ASP A 442 -19.82 -9.95 9.74
CA ASP A 442 -21.24 -9.61 9.56
C ASP A 442 -21.35 -8.62 8.39
N ILE A 443 -21.62 -9.17 7.20
CA ILE A 443 -21.88 -8.45 5.94
C ILE A 443 -23.29 -7.81 5.92
N ASP A 444 -24.03 -7.81 7.03
CA ASP A 444 -25.43 -7.33 7.08
C ASP A 444 -25.58 -5.79 7.11
N LEU A 445 -24.69 -5.09 6.40
CA LEU A 445 -24.63 -3.64 6.21
C LEU A 445 -25.16 -3.19 4.83
N ILE A 446 -25.75 -4.12 4.07
CA ILE A 446 -26.34 -3.85 2.76
C ILE A 446 -27.72 -3.20 2.95
N GLY A 447 -27.74 -1.90 3.25
CA GLY A 447 -29.01 -1.17 3.41
C GLY A 447 -29.00 0.35 3.30
N SER A 448 -27.89 1.05 3.55
CA SER A 448 -27.96 2.51 3.81
C SER A 448 -27.03 3.43 3.02
N LEU A 449 -26.37 2.96 1.96
CA LEU A 449 -25.51 3.79 1.08
C LEU A 449 -26.25 4.87 0.24
N GLY A 450 -27.38 5.38 0.72
CA GLY A 450 -28.08 6.51 0.15
C GLY A 450 -28.68 7.39 1.24
N LYS A 451 -27.83 8.09 2.03
CA LYS A 451 -28.08 9.44 2.59
C LYS A 451 -26.99 9.88 3.60
N ARG A 452 -26.31 10.98 3.25
CA ARG A 452 -25.58 11.97 4.08
C ARG A 452 -24.32 11.51 4.86
N PRO A 453 -23.37 12.45 5.10
CA PRO A 453 -22.00 12.14 5.60
C PRO A 453 -21.92 11.66 7.06
N GLU A 454 -23.00 11.81 7.84
CA GLU A 454 -23.04 11.43 9.26
C GLU A 454 -23.27 9.92 9.49
N ALA A 455 -23.61 9.16 8.43
CA ALA A 455 -23.89 7.72 8.52
C ALA A 455 -22.63 6.83 8.36
N LEU A 456 -21.51 7.38 7.88
CA LEU A 456 -20.31 6.61 7.53
C LEU A 456 -19.66 5.91 8.73
N ASP A 457 -19.77 6.46 9.95
CA ASP A 457 -19.10 5.88 11.13
C ASP A 457 -19.72 4.56 11.63
N ARG A 458 -20.91 4.17 11.14
CA ARG A 458 -21.58 2.92 11.52
C ARG A 458 -21.42 1.78 10.51
N GLU A 459 -20.82 2.04 9.34
CA GLU A 459 -20.72 1.08 8.24
C GLU A 459 -19.32 0.43 8.11
N PHE A 460 -18.37 0.81 8.98
CA PHE A 460 -17.01 0.26 8.95
C PHE A 460 -16.80 -0.89 9.95
N PRO A 461 -15.86 -1.81 9.68
CA PRO A 461 -15.65 -3.02 10.47
C PRO A 461 -15.32 -2.76 11.95
N SER A 462 -15.62 -3.75 12.80
CA SER A 462 -15.44 -3.71 14.26
C SER A 462 -13.97 -3.85 14.70
N GLY A 463 -13.70 -3.84 16.00
CA GLY A 463 -12.36 -4.10 16.56
C GLY A 463 -11.43 -2.89 16.53
N ALA A 464 -10.14 -3.10 16.20
CA ALA A 464 -9.08 -2.08 16.23
C ALA A 464 -9.45 -0.79 15.47
N TRP A 465 -10.21 -0.94 14.39
CA TRP A 465 -10.74 0.15 13.59
C TRP A 465 -11.69 1.07 14.37
N GLN A 466 -12.68 0.52 15.08
CA GLN A 466 -13.58 1.32 15.94
C GLN A 466 -12.87 1.85 17.18
N THR A 467 -11.99 1.07 17.81
CA THR A 467 -11.32 1.49 19.05
C THR A 467 -10.35 2.67 18.87
N ARG A 468 -9.91 2.92 17.63
CA ARG A 468 -9.01 4.02 17.26
C ARG A 468 -9.72 5.06 16.38
N ASP A 469 -11.05 5.11 16.42
CA ASP A 469 -11.90 6.03 15.65
C ASP A 469 -11.57 6.09 14.14
N ALA A 470 -11.09 4.97 13.58
CA ALA A 470 -10.62 4.87 12.20
C ALA A 470 -9.58 5.95 11.83
N ASP A 471 -8.69 6.30 12.77
CA ASP A 471 -7.73 7.39 12.57
C ASP A 471 -6.58 6.99 11.63
N PHE A 472 -6.83 7.15 10.33
CA PHE A 472 -5.85 6.93 9.26
C PHE A 472 -4.69 7.93 9.26
N ARG A 473 -4.68 8.93 10.15
CA ARG A 473 -3.61 9.93 10.26
C ARG A 473 -2.46 9.46 11.16
N LEU A 474 -2.60 8.30 11.78
CA LEU A 474 -1.54 7.65 12.53
C LEU A 474 -0.51 6.98 11.57
N PRO A 475 0.73 6.74 12.00
CA PRO A 475 1.76 6.13 11.17
C PRO A 475 1.47 4.70 10.71
N TYR A 476 1.94 4.34 9.52
CA TYR A 476 1.83 2.99 8.94
C TYR A 476 3.22 2.45 8.62
N ALA A 477 3.45 1.17 8.89
CA ALA A 477 4.73 0.53 8.69
C ALA A 477 4.61 -0.70 7.78
N ALA A 478 5.58 -0.88 6.90
CA ALA A 478 5.80 -2.09 6.12
C ALA A 478 7.31 -2.34 5.99
N GLY A 479 7.70 -3.54 5.57
CA GLY A 479 9.09 -3.81 5.29
C GLY A 479 9.43 -5.27 5.04
N ILE A 480 10.72 -5.56 5.10
CA ILE A 480 11.31 -6.88 4.92
C ILE A 480 12.12 -7.17 6.18
N PRO A 481 11.71 -8.15 7.01
CA PRO A 481 12.39 -8.46 8.27
C PRO A 481 13.91 -8.59 8.10
N GLY A 482 14.67 -7.98 8.99
CA GLY A 482 16.14 -7.96 8.97
C GLY A 482 16.78 -7.21 7.80
N THR A 483 16.01 -6.58 6.91
CA THR A 483 16.55 -5.91 5.70
C THR A 483 16.11 -4.45 5.60
N LEU A 484 14.82 -4.16 5.74
CA LEU A 484 14.25 -2.85 5.44
C LEU A 484 12.99 -2.60 6.27
N ARG A 485 12.84 -1.39 6.79
CA ARG A 485 11.58 -0.89 7.35
C ARG A 485 11.25 0.46 6.74
N ILE A 486 10.01 0.66 6.33
CA ILE A 486 9.48 1.92 5.80
C ILE A 486 8.26 2.27 6.64
N ILE A 487 8.27 3.47 7.21
CA ILE A 487 7.19 3.99 8.02
C ILE A 487 6.73 5.33 7.44
N TYR A 488 5.50 5.41 6.95
CA TYR A 488 4.90 6.68 6.58
C TYR A 488 4.29 7.33 7.81
N ILE A 489 4.61 8.61 8.03
CA ILE A 489 4.16 9.44 9.15
C ILE A 489 3.30 10.55 8.53
N PRO A 490 1.96 10.38 8.51
CA PRO A 490 1.07 11.39 7.97
C PRO A 490 1.16 12.70 8.77
N SER A 491 0.84 13.82 8.12
CA SER A 491 0.60 15.09 8.79
C SER A 491 -0.65 15.75 8.22
N THR A 492 -1.52 16.22 9.11
CA THR A 492 -2.75 16.93 8.74
C THR A 492 -2.80 18.32 9.34
N GLY A 493 -1.65 19.00 9.41
CA GLY A 493 -1.54 20.39 9.87
C GLY A 493 -0.70 20.59 11.13
N PHE A 494 -0.94 21.71 11.81
CA PHE A 494 -0.23 22.11 13.03
C PHE A 494 -1.08 21.91 14.29
N PRO A 495 -0.48 21.48 15.42
CA PRO A 495 0.88 20.97 15.55
C PRO A 495 1.01 19.59 14.89
N GLY A 496 2.15 19.31 14.24
CA GLY A 496 2.39 18.03 13.58
C GLY A 496 2.38 16.83 14.54
N VAL A 497 2.34 15.62 13.98
CA VAL A 497 2.37 14.37 14.77
C VAL A 497 3.72 14.21 15.48
N GLY A 498 3.71 13.76 16.73
CA GLY A 498 4.93 13.43 17.47
C GLY A 498 5.69 12.26 16.85
N SER A 499 6.95 12.03 17.26
CA SER A 499 7.72 10.88 16.79
C SER A 499 7.07 9.57 17.22
N PRO A 500 6.76 8.64 16.30
CA PRO A 500 6.30 7.32 16.69
C PRO A 500 7.45 6.49 17.26
N THR A 501 7.11 5.44 18.01
CA THR A 501 8.06 4.42 18.45
C THR A 501 8.06 3.26 17.46
N VAL A 502 9.18 3.03 16.79
CA VAL A 502 9.47 1.81 16.04
C VAL A 502 9.71 0.69 17.06
N LEU A 503 9.00 -0.42 16.93
CA LEU A 503 9.02 -1.56 17.84
C LEU A 503 9.71 -2.78 17.21
N LYS A 504 10.05 -3.77 18.03
CA LYS A 504 10.53 -5.09 17.60
C LYS A 504 11.77 -5.07 16.71
N LEU A 505 12.73 -4.17 16.96
CA LEU A 505 14.03 -4.19 16.30
C LEU A 505 14.70 -5.54 16.49
N GLU A 506 15.11 -6.17 15.39
CA GLU A 506 15.73 -7.50 15.42
C GLU A 506 17.09 -7.45 16.13
N PRO A 507 17.34 -8.35 17.11
CA PRO A 507 18.63 -8.42 17.78
C PRO A 507 19.78 -8.65 16.79
N GLY A 508 20.85 -7.87 16.93
CA GLY A 508 22.07 -8.01 16.12
C GLY A 508 21.99 -7.44 14.71
N ILE A 509 20.86 -6.85 14.31
CA ILE A 509 20.75 -6.12 13.05
C ILE A 509 21.00 -4.63 13.29
N VAL A 510 21.95 -4.06 12.53
CA VAL A 510 22.22 -2.63 12.53
C VAL A 510 21.56 -2.01 11.30
N TYR A 511 20.72 -1.02 11.54
CA TYR A 511 20.07 -0.22 10.51
C TYR A 511 20.73 1.14 10.38
N ARG A 512 20.82 1.70 9.17
CA ARG A 512 20.94 3.14 8.96
C ARG A 512 19.53 3.72 8.86
N ALA A 513 19.20 4.66 9.74
CA ALA A 513 17.92 5.34 9.74
C ALA A 513 18.02 6.70 9.07
N TYR A 514 17.00 7.09 8.30
CA TYR A 514 16.88 8.44 7.77
C TYR A 514 15.41 8.84 7.62
N TYR A 515 15.14 10.13 7.77
CA TYR A 515 13.90 10.73 7.30
C TYR A 515 14.00 11.04 5.82
N TRP A 516 12.90 10.81 5.11
CA TRP A 516 12.76 11.12 3.70
C TRP A 516 11.55 12.02 3.50
N GLU A 517 11.82 13.18 2.94
CA GLU A 517 10.88 14.26 2.68
C GLU A 517 10.12 13.96 1.37
N PRO A 518 8.80 13.76 1.39
CA PRO A 518 8.10 13.15 0.26
C PRO A 518 7.75 14.10 -0.88
N THR A 519 7.92 15.42 -0.72
CA THR A 519 7.59 16.38 -1.79
C THR A 519 8.74 16.58 -2.79
N LEU A 520 9.99 16.57 -2.30
CA LEU A 520 11.21 16.77 -3.09
C LEU A 520 12.13 15.55 -3.06
N GLY A 521 11.93 14.61 -2.14
CA GLY A 521 12.76 13.43 -1.97
C GLY A 521 14.06 13.67 -1.21
N VAL A 522 14.07 14.66 -0.30
CA VAL A 522 15.26 15.02 0.49
C VAL A 522 15.48 14.01 1.62
N LYS A 523 16.69 13.48 1.72
CA LYS A 523 17.11 12.60 2.82
C LYS A 523 17.71 13.40 3.97
N VAL A 524 17.31 13.07 5.20
CA VAL A 524 17.85 13.59 6.44
C VAL A 524 18.34 12.42 7.28
N ASP A 525 19.65 12.28 7.40
CA ASP A 525 20.30 11.16 8.06
C ASP A 525 20.13 11.19 9.59
N LEU A 526 19.71 10.06 10.15
CA LEU A 526 19.51 9.85 11.60
C LEU A 526 20.55 8.87 12.17
N GLY A 527 21.47 8.37 11.36
CA GLY A 527 22.55 7.48 11.80
C GLY A 527 22.10 6.05 12.11
N LYS A 528 22.96 5.31 12.81
CA LYS A 528 22.79 3.89 13.11
C LYS A 528 21.74 3.65 14.19
N VAL A 529 20.96 2.60 14.01
CA VAL A 529 19.94 2.12 14.94
C VAL A 529 20.12 0.62 15.09
N GLU A 530 20.28 0.16 16.32
CA GLU A 530 20.38 -1.26 16.67
C GLU A 530 19.57 -1.44 17.96
N ALA A 531 18.95 -2.60 18.15
CA ALA A 531 18.30 -2.92 19.43
C ALA A 531 19.27 -2.68 20.61
N GLY A 532 18.72 -2.23 21.74
CA GLY A 532 19.46 -1.97 22.96
C GLY A 532 20.24 -3.20 23.43
N LYS A 533 21.54 -3.01 23.70
CA LYS A 533 22.39 -4.04 24.28
C LYS A 533 22.20 -4.09 25.79
N ALA A 534 22.17 -5.29 26.35
CA ALA A 534 22.21 -5.46 27.80
C ALA A 534 23.55 -4.93 28.34
N GLY A 535 23.49 -3.98 29.28
CA GLY A 535 24.68 -3.50 29.96
C GLY A 535 25.14 -4.43 31.08
N GLU A 536 26.10 -3.94 31.85
CA GLU A 536 26.69 -4.62 33.00
C GLU A 536 25.62 -4.95 34.06
N VAL A 537 25.70 -6.16 34.62
CA VAL A 537 24.87 -6.57 35.76
C VAL A 537 25.33 -5.84 37.01
N VAL A 538 24.42 -5.08 37.62
CA VAL A 538 24.64 -4.38 38.89
C VAL A 538 24.23 -5.26 40.07
N HIS A 539 23.10 -5.96 39.92
CA HIS A 539 22.55 -6.78 40.99
C HIS A 539 21.68 -7.91 40.43
N THR A 540 21.68 -9.05 41.12
CA THR A 540 20.78 -10.18 40.89
C THR A 540 20.29 -10.72 42.21
N ASP A 541 19.02 -11.10 42.29
CA ASP A 541 18.45 -11.78 43.44
C ASP A 541 17.50 -12.91 43.00
N THR A 542 17.74 -14.12 43.49
CA THR A 542 16.87 -15.29 43.31
C THR A 542 15.85 -15.43 44.44
N PHE A 543 15.95 -14.59 45.48
CA PHE A 543 15.11 -14.57 46.68
C PHE A 543 15.20 -15.84 47.53
N GLU A 544 16.42 -16.38 47.66
CA GLU A 544 16.70 -17.49 48.58
C GLU A 544 16.55 -17.07 50.05
N ALA A 545 16.28 -18.05 50.92
CA ALA A 545 16.10 -17.83 52.35
C ALA A 545 17.34 -17.13 52.96
N GLY A 546 17.17 -15.87 53.38
CA GLY A 546 18.24 -15.03 53.91
C GLY A 546 18.64 -13.83 53.04
N SER A 547 17.97 -13.56 51.92
CA SER A 547 18.15 -12.28 51.21
C SER A 547 17.74 -11.10 52.11
N VAL A 548 18.68 -10.20 52.42
CA VAL A 548 18.52 -9.08 53.38
C VAL A 548 18.75 -7.68 52.76
N ASN A 549 18.81 -7.60 51.42
CA ASN A 549 19.19 -6.36 50.72
C ASN A 549 18.02 -5.41 50.42
N TRP A 550 16.85 -5.66 51.00
CA TRP A 550 15.61 -4.95 50.70
C TRP A 550 15.12 -4.12 51.90
N ASP A 551 14.61 -2.92 51.60
CA ASP A 551 13.83 -2.10 52.52
C ASP A 551 12.36 -2.20 52.16
N HIS A 552 11.52 -2.33 53.19
CA HIS A 552 10.07 -2.24 53.06
C HIS A 552 9.64 -0.78 53.18
N ALA A 553 9.27 -0.17 52.06
CA ALA A 553 8.59 1.11 52.10
C ALA A 553 7.11 0.93 52.49
N LEU A 554 6.49 -0.19 52.06
CA LEU A 554 5.13 -0.60 52.42
C LEU A 554 5.03 -2.13 52.50
N GLY A 555 4.10 -2.64 53.31
CA GLY A 555 3.75 -4.07 53.36
C GLY A 555 4.82 -4.97 53.97
N ARG A 556 4.68 -6.28 53.73
CA ARG A 556 5.60 -7.34 54.21
C ARG A 556 5.78 -8.41 53.14
N SER A 557 6.94 -9.07 53.17
CA SER A 557 7.24 -10.20 52.28
C SER A 557 7.96 -11.31 53.03
N GLU A 558 8.00 -12.49 52.42
CA GLU A 558 8.71 -13.66 52.93
C GLU A 558 9.45 -14.37 51.78
N CYS A 559 10.73 -14.66 51.96
CA CYS A 559 11.47 -15.50 51.02
C CYS A 559 11.11 -16.98 51.26
N THR A 560 10.62 -17.65 50.22
CA THR A 560 10.19 -19.05 50.27
C THR A 560 10.96 -19.88 49.24
N ALA A 561 10.79 -21.20 49.25
CA ALA A 561 11.35 -22.07 48.21
C ALA A 561 10.82 -21.76 46.79
N ARG A 562 9.73 -20.99 46.67
CA ARG A 562 9.13 -20.57 45.39
C ARG A 562 9.61 -19.20 44.90
N GLY A 563 10.34 -18.46 45.75
CA GLY A 563 10.73 -17.06 45.54
C GLY A 563 10.23 -16.13 46.63
N LEU A 564 10.24 -14.82 46.36
CA LEU A 564 9.75 -13.79 47.25
C LEU A 564 8.22 -13.72 47.19
N LEU A 565 7.56 -14.13 48.27
CA LEU A 565 6.12 -14.04 48.43
C LEU A 565 5.74 -12.73 49.09
N THR A 566 4.84 -11.96 48.47
CA THR A 566 4.20 -10.79 49.07
C THR A 566 2.73 -11.09 49.35
N ARG A 567 2.20 -10.52 50.44
CA ARG A 567 0.77 -10.57 50.80
C ARG A 567 0.34 -9.13 51.03
N GLU A 568 -0.74 -8.70 50.40
CA GLU A 568 -1.20 -7.30 50.39
C GLU A 568 -0.25 -6.36 49.62
N LYS A 569 -0.60 -5.07 49.57
CA LYS A 569 0.23 -4.03 48.93
C LYS A 569 1.63 -4.02 49.54
N THR A 570 2.62 -4.33 48.73
CA THR A 570 4.01 -4.39 49.19
C THR A 570 4.90 -3.61 48.24
N LEU A 571 5.69 -2.69 48.80
CA LEU A 571 6.69 -1.91 48.08
C LEU A 571 8.07 -2.19 48.69
N LEU A 572 8.88 -2.90 47.93
CA LEU A 572 10.25 -3.27 48.29
C LEU A 572 11.23 -2.49 47.43
N VAL A 573 12.29 -1.96 48.04
CA VAL A 573 13.36 -1.26 47.31
C VAL A 573 14.72 -1.74 47.75
N LEU A 574 15.66 -1.88 46.81
CA LEU A 574 17.02 -2.30 47.10
C LEU A 574 17.78 -1.23 47.88
N ARG A 575 18.41 -1.60 49.00
CA ARG A 575 19.12 -0.66 49.90
C ARG A 575 20.22 0.13 49.21
N ASN A 576 21.06 -0.59 48.45
CA ASN A 576 22.36 -0.07 48.00
C ASN A 576 22.50 0.02 46.48
N VAL A 577 21.39 -0.05 45.74
CA VAL A 577 21.41 0.10 44.28
C VAL A 577 20.70 1.39 43.91
N TRP A 578 21.48 2.34 43.41
CA TRP A 578 21.05 3.69 43.04
C TRP A 578 21.46 3.94 41.59
N GLU A 579 20.49 3.90 40.69
CA GLU A 579 20.75 4.09 39.27
C GLU A 579 19.86 5.21 38.73
N THR A 580 20.43 6.04 37.85
CA THR A 580 19.66 7.01 37.08
C THR A 580 19.06 6.34 35.85
N ASP A 581 19.87 5.54 35.16
CA ASP A 581 19.48 4.79 33.97
C ASP A 581 19.71 3.31 34.23
N ALA A 582 18.65 2.52 34.13
CA ALA A 582 18.69 1.11 34.46
C ALA A 582 17.74 0.29 33.60
N LEU A 583 18.17 -0.94 33.31
CA LEU A 583 17.34 -2.03 32.83
C LEU A 583 17.07 -2.95 34.02
N VAL A 584 15.81 -3.08 34.41
CA VAL A 584 15.38 -3.92 35.53
C VAL A 584 14.43 -4.98 35.01
N SER A 585 14.56 -6.21 35.52
CA SER A 585 13.64 -7.29 35.16
C SER A 585 13.36 -8.21 36.34
N VAL A 586 12.20 -8.86 36.29
CA VAL A 586 11.76 -9.86 37.28
C VAL A 586 10.84 -10.88 36.64
N GLU A 587 10.94 -12.14 37.04
CA GLU A 587 9.91 -13.14 36.76
C GLU A 587 8.86 -13.12 37.86
N ALA A 588 7.58 -13.10 37.50
CA ALA A 588 6.47 -13.04 38.43
C ALA A 588 5.29 -13.90 37.98
N GLU A 589 4.35 -14.18 38.88
CA GLU A 589 3.08 -14.80 38.53
C GLU A 589 2.17 -13.77 37.83
N THR A 590 1.45 -14.22 36.81
CA THR A 590 0.71 -13.34 35.87
C THR A 590 -0.79 -13.25 36.17
N ASN A 591 -1.23 -13.93 37.24
CA ASN A 591 -2.58 -13.87 37.80
C ASN A 591 -2.82 -12.62 38.67
N ALA A 592 -1.75 -11.95 39.10
CA ALA A 592 -1.78 -10.72 39.88
C ALA A 592 -0.94 -9.62 39.20
N ASP A 593 -1.16 -8.36 39.58
CA ASP A 593 -0.37 -7.27 39.01
C ASP A 593 1.10 -7.37 39.44
N VAL A 594 1.97 -6.86 38.58
CA VAL A 594 3.42 -6.89 38.76
C VAL A 594 3.93 -5.48 38.54
N GLY A 595 4.59 -4.90 39.55
CA GLY A 595 5.23 -3.59 39.44
C GLY A 595 6.74 -3.68 39.58
N LEU A 596 7.46 -3.08 38.64
CA LEU A 596 8.90 -2.84 38.69
C LEU A 596 9.17 -1.38 38.95
N VAL A 597 9.68 -1.08 40.14
CA VAL A 597 9.89 0.29 40.62
C VAL A 597 11.28 0.77 40.21
N LEU A 598 11.32 1.98 39.70
CA LEU A 598 12.49 2.66 39.18
C LEU A 598 12.55 4.07 39.76
N ARG A 599 13.77 4.57 39.97
CA ARG A 599 14.00 5.94 40.47
C ARG A 599 13.19 6.25 41.74
N TYR A 600 13.03 5.26 42.62
CA TYR A 600 12.34 5.43 43.89
C TYR A 600 13.12 6.38 44.80
N ARG A 601 12.46 7.42 45.28
CA ARG A 601 13.00 8.31 46.32
C ARG A 601 12.25 8.12 47.63
N ASP A 602 10.94 8.21 47.55
CA ASP A 602 9.99 8.06 48.65
C ASP A 602 8.64 7.56 48.12
N SER A 603 7.68 7.34 49.01
CA SER A 603 6.34 6.83 48.68
C SER A 603 5.51 7.76 47.79
N ASP A 604 5.91 9.02 47.65
CA ASP A 604 5.21 10.03 46.86
C ASP A 604 5.94 10.33 45.54
N ASN A 605 7.14 9.78 45.33
CA ASN A 605 8.00 10.09 44.20
C ASN A 605 8.75 8.84 43.69
N TYR A 606 8.18 8.20 42.66
CA TYR A 606 8.79 7.07 41.97
C TYR A 606 8.22 6.87 40.56
N THR A 607 8.92 6.09 39.74
CA THR A 607 8.39 5.56 38.47
C THR A 607 8.18 4.06 38.64
N VAL A 608 7.10 3.52 38.06
CA VAL A 608 6.84 2.08 38.09
C VAL A 608 6.38 1.63 36.73
N ALA A 609 7.01 0.58 36.20
CA ALA A 609 6.45 -0.18 35.10
C ALA A 609 5.55 -1.27 35.65
N THR A 610 4.39 -1.46 35.05
CA THR A 610 3.37 -2.35 35.59
C THR A 610 2.82 -3.27 34.52
N TYR A 611 2.54 -4.51 34.90
CA TYR A 611 1.63 -5.41 34.20
C TYR A 611 0.35 -5.51 35.03
N TYR A 612 -0.78 -5.21 34.42
CA TYR A 612 -2.10 -5.36 35.03
C TYR A 612 -2.74 -6.67 34.59
N ALA A 613 -2.92 -7.60 35.52
CA ALA A 613 -3.44 -8.94 35.22
C ALA A 613 -4.89 -8.89 34.74
N ARG A 614 -5.72 -8.05 35.37
CA ARG A 614 -7.16 -7.96 35.05
C ARG A 614 -7.42 -7.45 33.63
N THR A 615 -6.63 -6.49 33.17
CA THR A 615 -6.80 -5.90 31.84
C THR A 615 -5.81 -6.43 30.81
N GLN A 616 -4.93 -7.35 31.22
CA GLN A 616 -3.82 -7.89 30.44
C GLN A 616 -3.12 -6.80 29.63
N SER A 617 -2.56 -5.82 30.34
CA SER A 617 -1.87 -4.69 29.71
C SER A 617 -0.67 -4.23 30.50
N ILE A 618 0.35 -3.77 29.80
CA ILE A 618 1.53 -3.13 30.38
C ILE A 618 1.51 -1.61 30.19
N GLY A 619 2.28 -0.90 31.01
CA GLY A 619 2.58 0.51 30.81
C GLY A 619 3.43 1.06 31.96
N VAL A 620 3.63 2.38 31.96
CA VAL A 620 4.44 3.08 32.97
C VAL A 620 3.58 4.08 33.73
N VAL A 621 3.73 4.13 35.05
CA VAL A 621 3.13 5.14 35.93
C VAL A 621 4.24 5.94 36.58
N VAL A 622 4.13 7.26 36.54
CA VAL A 622 5.02 8.19 37.23
C VAL A 622 4.24 8.81 38.38
N ARG A 623 4.66 8.54 39.61
CA ARG A 623 4.12 9.18 40.81
C ARG A 623 4.99 10.36 41.19
N ARG A 624 4.37 11.52 41.38
CA ARG A 624 5.04 12.75 41.86
C ARG A 624 4.17 13.46 42.87
N ASP A 625 4.77 13.85 43.98
CA ASP A 625 4.10 14.53 45.09
C ASP A 625 2.76 13.85 45.46
N GLY A 626 2.76 12.51 45.45
CA GLY A 626 1.62 11.67 45.81
C GLY A 626 0.57 11.50 44.71
N THR A 627 0.79 12.05 43.50
CA THR A 627 -0.14 11.98 42.37
C THR A 627 0.42 11.11 41.25
N ASP A 628 -0.40 10.19 40.72
CA ASP A 628 -0.03 9.30 39.62
C ASP A 628 -0.34 9.94 38.25
N SER A 629 0.54 9.74 37.27
CA SER A 629 0.36 10.22 35.88
C SER A 629 -0.76 9.53 35.10
N GLY A 630 -1.42 8.52 35.67
CA GLY A 630 -2.10 7.48 34.91
C GLY A 630 -1.13 6.57 34.16
N LEU A 631 -1.66 5.58 33.45
CA LEU A 631 -0.88 4.58 32.72
C LEU A 631 -0.41 5.13 31.37
N LEU A 632 0.85 5.56 31.32
CA LEU A 632 1.51 6.01 30.10
C LEU A 632 1.88 4.81 29.22
N GLY A 633 1.66 4.95 27.92
CA GLY A 633 2.05 3.92 26.94
C GLY A 633 1.34 2.59 27.16
N ARG A 634 0.07 2.63 27.61
CA ARG A 634 -0.75 1.43 27.82
C ARG A 634 -0.77 0.56 26.56
N THR A 635 -0.28 -0.66 26.69
CA THR A 635 -0.24 -1.65 25.62
C THR A 635 -0.93 -2.94 26.06
N PRO A 636 -2.02 -3.37 25.40
CA PRO A 636 -2.62 -4.68 25.61
C PRO A 636 -1.66 -5.81 25.23
N ILE A 637 -1.70 -6.93 25.95
CA ILE A 637 -0.96 -8.13 25.59
C ILE A 637 -1.72 -8.88 24.47
N PRO A 638 -1.12 -9.13 23.29
CA PRO A 638 -1.79 -9.76 22.15
C PRO A 638 -1.82 -11.28 22.19
N PHE A 639 -1.31 -11.90 23.25
CA PHE A 639 -1.23 -13.34 23.40
C PHE A 639 -1.70 -13.75 24.79
N LYS A 640 -2.07 -15.03 24.92
CA LYS A 640 -2.33 -15.63 26.22
C LYS A 640 -1.01 -15.76 26.98
N VAL A 641 -0.94 -15.14 28.15
CA VAL A 641 0.22 -15.23 29.04
C VAL A 641 0.14 -16.50 29.88
N ASP A 642 1.23 -17.25 29.95
CA ASP A 642 1.40 -18.38 30.86
C ASP A 642 1.44 -17.95 32.32
N ALA A 643 1.43 -18.93 33.23
CA ALA A 643 1.33 -18.70 34.68
C ALA A 643 2.47 -17.83 35.25
N ARG A 644 3.62 -17.76 34.55
CA ARG A 644 4.75 -16.90 34.89
C ARG A 644 5.30 -16.26 33.63
N ALA A 645 5.61 -14.98 33.72
CA ALA A 645 6.27 -14.22 32.67
C ALA A 645 7.33 -13.30 33.26
N ARG A 646 8.25 -12.83 32.42
CA ARG A 646 9.28 -11.87 32.81
C ARG A 646 8.85 -10.46 32.42
N LEU A 647 8.71 -9.59 33.41
CA LEU A 647 8.54 -8.16 33.18
C LEU A 647 9.93 -7.53 33.07
N CYS A 648 10.14 -6.72 32.03
CA CYS A 648 11.38 -6.00 31.78
C CYS A 648 11.06 -4.52 31.59
N VAL A 649 11.83 -3.65 32.22
CA VAL A 649 11.68 -2.20 32.07
C VAL A 649 13.04 -1.54 31.91
N GLU A 650 13.14 -0.64 30.96
CA GLU A 650 14.31 0.21 30.80
C GLU A 650 13.91 1.67 31.00
N VAL A 651 14.69 2.38 31.82
CA VAL A 651 14.60 3.83 31.98
C VAL A 651 15.94 4.44 31.60
N LYS A 652 15.92 5.39 30.68
CA LYS A 652 17.10 6.10 30.19
C LYS A 652 16.79 7.57 29.98
N GLY A 653 17.47 8.47 30.69
CA GLY A 653 17.19 9.90 30.61
C GLY A 653 15.76 10.21 31.02
N ASN A 654 14.94 10.78 30.12
CA ASN A 654 13.52 11.06 30.38
C ASN A 654 12.58 10.05 29.73
N SER A 655 13.12 8.94 29.24
CA SER A 655 12.41 7.94 28.45
C SER A 655 12.27 6.66 29.26
N ALA A 656 11.12 6.02 29.17
CA ALA A 656 10.88 4.70 29.75
C ALA A 656 10.17 3.79 28.76
N ILE A 657 10.41 2.49 28.88
CA ILE A 657 9.74 1.45 28.11
C ILE A 657 9.57 0.20 28.98
N VAL A 658 8.47 -0.53 28.78
CA VAL A 658 8.22 -1.81 29.44
C VAL A 658 7.93 -2.88 28.41
N SER A 659 8.41 -4.10 28.65
CA SER A 659 8.02 -5.29 27.92
C SER A 659 7.64 -6.42 28.87
N LEU A 660 6.71 -7.26 28.42
CA LEU A 660 6.38 -8.54 29.02
C LEU A 660 6.89 -9.63 28.08
N VAL A 661 7.75 -10.50 28.59
CA VAL A 661 8.35 -11.62 27.86
C VAL A 661 7.80 -12.92 28.43
N ASP A 662 7.14 -13.69 27.57
CA ASP A 662 6.60 -14.99 27.91
C ASP A 662 7.11 -16.04 26.93
N GLU A 663 8.03 -16.89 27.40
CA GLU A 663 8.83 -17.80 26.57
C GLU A 663 9.46 -17.15 25.33
N ARG A 664 8.76 -17.19 24.19
CA ARG A 664 9.17 -16.63 22.89
C ARG A 664 8.33 -15.43 22.46
N GLU A 665 7.21 -15.18 23.12
CA GLU A 665 6.31 -14.07 22.83
C GLU A 665 6.72 -12.83 23.63
N ILE A 666 6.67 -11.67 22.99
CA ILE A 666 7.06 -10.39 23.58
C ILE A 666 6.02 -9.34 23.25
N ALA A 667 5.52 -8.67 24.28
CA ALA A 667 4.72 -7.45 24.15
C ALA A 667 5.53 -6.26 24.69
N THR A 668 5.73 -5.23 23.88
CA THR A 668 6.52 -4.04 24.22
C THR A 668 5.65 -2.78 24.13
N SER A 669 5.74 -1.89 25.11
CA SER A 669 5.09 -0.59 25.09
C SER A 669 5.77 0.39 24.12
N PRO A 670 5.10 1.47 23.66
CA PRO A 670 5.83 2.60 23.10
C PRO A 670 6.80 3.19 24.12
N ILE A 671 7.81 3.92 23.64
CA ILE A 671 8.69 4.72 24.49
C ILE A 671 7.90 5.95 24.97
N VAL A 672 7.82 6.12 26.29
CA VAL A 672 7.07 7.21 26.92
C VAL A 672 7.98 8.22 27.58
N ASP A 673 7.54 9.49 27.56
CA ASP A 673 8.20 10.56 28.30
C ASP A 673 7.76 10.54 29.76
N ILE A 674 8.71 10.34 30.67
CA ILE A 674 8.48 10.31 32.12
C ILE A 674 8.87 11.61 32.82
N ALA A 675 9.17 12.69 32.08
CA ALA A 675 9.41 14.04 32.58
C ALA A 675 8.10 14.85 32.76
N PRO A 676 8.10 15.98 33.49
CA PRO A 676 6.90 16.81 33.63
C PRO A 676 6.49 17.43 32.29
N LEU A 677 5.20 17.34 31.95
CA LEU A 677 4.58 17.91 30.73
C LEU A 677 4.77 19.44 30.58
N HIS A 678 5.25 20.14 31.62
CA HIS A 678 5.42 21.60 31.66
C HIS A 678 6.84 22.05 32.03
N ALA A 679 7.84 21.17 31.93
CA ALA A 679 9.23 21.62 32.01
C ALA A 679 9.60 22.39 30.72
N PRO A 680 10.15 23.61 30.79
CA PRO A 680 10.71 24.29 29.62
C PRO A 680 11.70 23.36 28.90
N SER A 681 11.69 23.34 27.57
CA SER A 681 12.57 22.49 26.73
C SER A 681 14.05 22.60 27.08
N ASP A 682 14.44 23.72 27.69
CA ASP A 682 15.84 24.07 27.94
C ASP A 682 16.29 23.65 29.36
N VAL A 683 15.36 23.19 30.21
CA VAL A 683 15.63 22.74 31.60
C VAL A 683 14.60 21.67 32.02
N ALA A 684 14.58 20.51 31.36
CA ALA A 684 13.99 19.35 32.01
C ALA A 684 14.95 18.94 33.16
N PRO A 685 14.56 19.06 34.45
CA PRO A 685 15.47 18.70 35.52
C PRO A 685 15.81 17.22 35.39
N ALA A 686 17.10 16.91 35.23
CA ALA A 686 17.57 15.54 35.22
C ALA A 686 17.04 14.82 36.46
N PHE A 687 16.36 13.68 36.26
CA PHE A 687 15.98 12.85 37.39
C PHE A 687 17.26 12.45 38.15
N LYS A 688 17.35 12.83 39.42
CA LYS A 688 18.37 12.31 40.34
C LYS A 688 18.25 10.78 40.42
N PRO A 689 19.37 10.07 40.60
CA PRO A 689 19.37 8.63 40.86
C PRO A 689 18.35 8.26 41.93
N GLY A 690 17.72 7.10 41.78
CA GLY A 690 16.83 6.56 42.80
C GLY A 690 16.99 5.06 42.91
N ARG A 691 16.39 4.50 43.96
CA ARG A 691 16.42 3.07 44.20
C ARG A 691 15.53 2.34 43.21
N VAL A 692 15.86 1.09 42.95
CA VAL A 692 15.05 0.17 42.14
C VAL A 692 14.37 -0.84 43.05
N GLY A 693 13.22 -1.36 42.62
CA GLY A 693 12.36 -2.11 43.52
C GLY A 693 11.26 -2.93 42.86
N LEU A 694 10.42 -3.50 43.72
CA LEU A 694 9.23 -4.28 43.36
C LEU A 694 8.00 -3.67 44.02
N LEU A 695 6.89 -3.66 43.30
CA LEU A 695 5.58 -3.28 43.79
C LEU A 695 4.59 -4.42 43.50
N ALA A 696 3.91 -4.89 44.54
CA ALA A 696 2.75 -5.76 44.44
C ALA A 696 1.51 -4.97 44.87
N SER A 697 0.39 -5.11 44.14
CA SER A 697 -0.87 -4.40 44.42
C SER A 697 -1.77 -5.15 45.41
N ASP A 698 -2.87 -4.51 45.80
CA ASP A 698 -3.51 -4.66 47.11
C ASP A 698 -4.36 -5.94 47.29
N ASP A 699 -4.59 -6.74 46.24
CA ASP A 699 -5.69 -7.72 46.24
C ASP A 699 -5.28 -9.20 46.09
N GLN A 700 -4.03 -9.52 45.75
CA GLN A 700 -3.58 -10.91 45.57
C GLN A 700 -2.14 -11.14 46.05
N SER A 701 -1.84 -12.38 46.44
CA SER A 701 -0.45 -12.77 46.70
C SER A 701 0.33 -12.78 45.39
N GLN A 702 1.55 -12.23 45.42
CA GLN A 702 2.46 -12.24 44.27
C GLN A 702 3.74 -12.98 44.65
N CYS A 703 4.33 -13.69 43.68
CA CYS A 703 5.57 -14.41 43.86
C CYS A 703 6.60 -13.97 42.81
N PHE A 704 7.70 -13.38 43.26
CA PHE A 704 8.77 -12.91 42.40
C PHE A 704 9.98 -13.84 42.43
N THR A 705 10.63 -14.01 41.28
CA THR A 705 11.87 -14.76 41.07
C THR A 705 12.79 -14.06 40.08
N LYS A 706 14.08 -14.40 40.09
CA LYS A 706 15.09 -13.95 39.10
C LYS A 706 15.07 -12.43 38.87
N PHE A 707 15.16 -11.66 39.95
CA PHE A 707 15.28 -10.21 39.85
C PHE A 707 16.69 -9.83 39.37
N GLU A 708 16.78 -8.93 38.41
CA GLU A 708 18.05 -8.48 37.84
C GLU A 708 18.01 -6.99 37.54
N VAL A 709 19.10 -6.29 37.89
CA VAL A 709 19.35 -4.88 37.57
C VAL A 709 20.62 -4.80 36.75
N ARG A 710 20.53 -4.11 35.62
CA ARG A 710 21.65 -3.80 34.74
C ARG A 710 21.75 -2.30 34.52
N ARG A 711 22.97 -1.80 34.28
CA ARG A 711 23.16 -0.47 33.71
C ARG A 711 22.66 -0.46 32.28
N CYS A 712 22.12 0.66 31.82
CA CYS A 712 21.90 0.87 30.39
C CYS A 712 23.24 0.87 29.65
N ALA A 713 23.31 0.24 28.48
CA ALA A 713 24.52 0.28 27.67
C ALA A 713 24.87 1.71 27.23
N VAL A 714 26.16 2.05 27.32
CA VAL A 714 26.74 3.29 26.77
C VAL A 714 26.83 3.15 25.26
N ARG A 715 26.51 4.22 24.52
CA ARG A 715 26.61 4.24 23.05
C ARG A 715 27.80 5.06 22.59
N ASP A 716 28.41 4.62 21.50
CA ASP A 716 29.35 5.44 20.75
C ASP A 716 28.63 6.67 20.18
N SER A 717 29.04 7.86 20.62
CA SER A 717 28.47 9.14 20.20
C SER A 717 29.11 9.72 18.94
N ASP A 718 30.17 9.08 18.45
CA ASP A 718 31.09 9.64 17.44
C ASP A 718 30.67 9.33 16.00
N GLU A 719 29.41 8.98 15.79
CA GLU A 719 28.89 8.70 14.45
C GLU A 719 28.91 9.97 13.58
N THR A 720 29.47 9.82 12.38
CA THR A 720 29.41 10.84 11.33
C THR A 720 28.08 10.72 10.59
N LEU A 721 27.30 11.79 10.65
CA LEU A 721 26.03 11.92 9.93
C LEU A 721 26.25 12.72 8.66
N ASP A 722 25.57 12.34 7.57
CA ASP A 722 25.49 13.17 6.39
C ASP A 722 24.64 14.40 6.72
N ARG A 723 25.22 15.58 6.50
CA ARG A 723 24.59 16.86 6.81
C ARG A 723 24.11 17.59 5.56
N GLU A 724 24.56 17.18 4.38
CA GLU A 724 24.23 17.85 3.14
C GLU A 724 22.89 17.33 2.62
N LEU A 725 22.01 18.24 2.22
CA LEU A 725 20.67 17.92 1.76
C LEU A 725 20.60 18.06 0.24
N TYR A 726 20.16 17.01 -0.44
CA TYR A 726 19.90 17.01 -1.87
C TYR A 726 18.50 16.50 -2.13
N ASP A 727 17.81 17.09 -3.10
CA ASP A 727 16.52 16.57 -3.58
C ASP A 727 16.71 15.39 -4.54
N ALA A 728 15.62 14.74 -4.94
CA ALA A 728 15.63 13.59 -5.84
C ALA A 728 16.22 13.90 -7.24
N ARG A 729 16.37 15.18 -7.61
CA ARG A 729 17.02 15.62 -8.85
C ARG A 729 18.52 15.93 -8.66
N GLY A 730 19.05 15.73 -7.46
CA GLY A 730 20.42 16.08 -7.10
C GLY A 730 20.64 17.58 -6.88
N THR A 731 19.57 18.36 -6.72
CA THR A 731 19.69 19.79 -6.42
C THR A 731 20.02 19.98 -4.95
N TYR A 732 21.10 20.71 -4.65
CA TYR A 732 21.48 21.05 -3.29
C TYR A 732 20.41 21.91 -2.59
N ARG A 733 20.02 21.53 -1.38
CA ARG A 733 18.96 22.16 -0.57
C ARG A 733 19.48 22.77 0.74
N GLY A 734 20.80 22.80 0.93
CA GLY A 734 21.43 23.30 2.15
C GLY A 734 22.00 22.18 3.00
N ALA A 735 22.39 22.51 4.24
CA ALA A 735 22.94 21.55 5.17
C ALA A 735 22.36 21.74 6.57
N LEU A 736 22.14 20.65 7.30
CA LEU A 736 21.70 20.67 8.69
C LEU A 736 22.89 20.99 9.61
N ARG A 737 23.06 22.29 9.92
CA ARG A 737 24.17 22.80 10.74
C ARG A 737 23.70 23.90 11.68
N GLY A 738 24.39 24.03 12.80
CA GLY A 738 24.16 25.08 13.80
C GLY A 738 23.32 24.62 15.00
N LYS A 739 22.95 25.59 15.85
CA LYS A 739 22.22 25.33 17.10
C LYS A 739 20.96 24.50 16.82
N ASN A 740 20.80 23.40 17.56
CA ASN A 740 19.76 22.37 17.42
C ASN A 740 19.95 21.37 16.25
N TRP A 741 20.70 21.71 15.19
CA TRP A 741 20.95 20.80 14.06
C TRP A 741 22.22 19.96 14.20
N ASP A 742 23.25 20.47 14.87
CA ASP A 742 24.51 19.74 15.03
C ASP A 742 24.34 18.43 15.83
N ALA A 743 23.35 18.39 16.73
CA ALA A 743 22.94 17.20 17.47
C ALA A 743 21.77 16.44 16.83
N TYR A 744 21.14 16.99 15.78
CA TYR A 744 19.97 16.38 15.16
C TYR A 744 20.31 15.00 14.58
N GLY A 745 19.47 14.01 14.85
CA GLY A 745 19.69 12.59 14.51
C GLY A 745 20.53 11.83 15.55
N ARG A 746 21.28 12.53 16.41
CA ARG A 746 21.95 11.93 17.58
C ARG A 746 21.02 11.83 18.78
N ASN A 747 20.06 12.75 18.91
CA ASN A 747 19.07 12.77 19.99
C ASN A 747 17.94 11.78 19.70
N LYS A 748 18.25 10.49 19.83
CA LYS A 748 17.30 9.40 19.63
C LYS A 748 17.21 8.50 20.85
N ASP A 749 16.00 8.06 21.14
CA ASP A 749 15.77 7.05 22.15
C ASP A 749 15.81 5.68 21.50
N ILE A 750 16.62 4.79 22.06
CA ILE A 750 16.50 3.36 21.76
C ILE A 750 16.59 2.68 23.13
N LEU A 751 15.56 1.95 23.48
CA LEU A 751 15.42 1.23 24.74
C LEU A 751 14.82 -0.14 24.41
N LEU A 752 15.33 -1.20 25.03
CA LEU A 752 15.01 -2.58 24.70
C LEU A 752 15.11 -2.83 23.18
N ASP A 753 14.07 -3.35 22.56
CA ASP A 753 13.93 -3.60 21.13
C ASP A 753 13.22 -2.45 20.39
N ALA A 754 13.17 -1.24 20.94
CA ALA A 754 12.45 -0.12 20.37
C ALA A 754 13.35 1.08 20.04
N TYR A 755 12.93 1.87 19.05
CA TYR A 755 13.57 3.10 18.60
C TYR A 755 12.53 4.20 18.42
N ARG A 756 12.76 5.37 19.02
CA ARG A 756 12.00 6.59 18.77
C ARG A 756 12.95 7.64 18.20
N PRO A 757 12.77 8.04 16.92
CA PRO A 757 13.59 9.08 16.30
C PRO A 757 13.33 10.44 16.94
N GLU A 758 14.26 11.37 16.74
CA GLU A 758 14.02 12.78 16.98
C GLU A 758 12.83 13.27 16.16
N ARG A 759 12.16 14.35 16.58
CA ARG A 759 10.97 14.85 15.86
C ARG A 759 11.31 15.21 14.42
N PRO A 760 10.38 15.01 13.47
CA PRO A 760 10.60 15.45 12.10
C PRO A 760 10.98 16.94 12.03
N PRO A 761 11.85 17.34 11.08
CA PRO A 761 12.40 18.70 11.01
C PRO A 761 11.36 19.82 11.01
N PHE A 762 10.20 19.60 10.38
CA PHE A 762 9.10 20.55 10.32
C PHE A 762 7.75 19.85 10.05
N PRO A 763 6.60 20.51 10.34
CA PRO A 763 5.28 19.88 10.26
C PRO A 763 4.81 19.67 8.82
N GLN A 764 4.96 18.42 8.36
CA GLN A 764 4.40 17.86 7.14
C GLN A 764 4.51 16.33 7.21
N ASP A 765 4.08 15.61 6.18
CA ASP A 765 4.26 14.17 6.10
C ASP A 765 5.74 13.81 5.89
N TRP A 766 6.15 12.67 6.44
CA TRP A 766 7.52 12.16 6.35
C TRP A 766 7.51 10.65 6.18
N VAL A 767 8.53 10.12 5.53
CA VAL A 767 8.81 8.68 5.51
C VAL A 767 10.06 8.42 6.33
N LEU A 768 9.97 7.61 7.38
CA LEU A 768 11.12 7.09 8.10
C LEU A 768 11.55 5.77 7.47
N VAL A 769 12.82 5.67 7.06
CA VAL A 769 13.39 4.45 6.48
C VAL A 769 14.51 3.94 7.38
N LEU A 770 14.50 2.63 7.65
CA LEU A 770 15.59 1.90 8.30
C LEU A 770 16.09 0.84 7.33
N GLU A 771 17.29 1.01 6.79
CA GLU A 771 17.94 0.05 5.87
C GLU A 771 19.05 -0.70 6.61
N ALA A 772 19.09 -2.03 6.53
CA ALA A 772 20.15 -2.82 7.16
C ALA A 772 21.51 -2.57 6.48
N ILE A 773 22.59 -2.46 7.26
CA ILE A 773 23.95 -2.16 6.79
C ILE A 773 25.01 -3.17 7.22
#